data_AF-A0A6C0IYE6-F1
#
_entry.id   AF-A0A6C0IYE6-F1
#
_cell.length_a   1.000
_cell.length_b   1.000
_cell.length_c   1.000
_cell.angle_alpha   90.00
_cell.angle_beta   90.00
_cell.angle_gamma   90.00
#
_symmetry.space_group_name_H-M   'P 1'
#
loop_
_entity.id
_entity.type
_entity.pdbx_description
1 polymer ?
#
loop_
_entity_poly.entity_id
_entity_poly.type
_entity_poly.pdbx_seq_one_letter_code
_entity_poly.pdbx_strand_id
1 'polypeptide(L)'
;MSQSVKEFVRQSGVDVQSSDSNSNNNFAQELEADMFRRQREQDREARMRAAGFREPLRPELIQRPQRLQRPLPGPRALPPPPPRRSRFAQFENNSPLENEFADVNVDKLVNNALREPINTSEFDNMNLTPINEAAFEKGLAEMNPNTINEFGALTDLEISPLKPGLFVGTINKSFGKEVRLDLLPILMKKPLGKIPIGQGLYIDTKEIKGIYGQFKTGFSHTKEGGPKGSINKPFASVQIMVTVSDGVNSQGGLCNIYRNGKILFRNGFVGTNITNQPELIRRFIVDNYTQKEPFLYSPIEYNNLSGQFSINGIFTNLTRMQMKFSKYGSTTYEPELSPMLYVTMKGYTLNISKSGTVQIIGAKSPAIMENAYKAVTPLIREFYRDGDVKIDNTKRKTKAKRKTKKVSPPKKTKPIVKRKAPLTNSQINALKIDGKKCDRMSRDELKTLARKVGILSFRIKNGPTTRDMRKDEICAAIKAKSKTKNVTVKNTNKNKNVKLSGTGSTFRVGGKLCRDKTLTEIKQFAALLKINTSGKQTKDALCKQIEKSRNNLAKPKPPPPPKPTKRNVQKEKKTQVQTEKMKERVKRVGLDDNSIRKDLEKQYGKAWMNRYKPNLTQDVRNIKNAASRVNSNDKNKALGVAKKMVVNRIKKDMVSRWKMQRKRNLERNYVMKNVNVTGVPNNMKNKWRQAAANEALRRNKILTAKQFAGLKKKWLKGMKNIIGNGNARRNIGAARARIETL
;
A
#
# COMPACT_ATOMS: atom_id res chain seq x y z
N MET A 1 -2.46 -18.51 -41.15
CA MET A 1 -3.18 -17.30 -41.63
C MET A 1 -4.54 -17.25 -40.93
N SER A 2 -4.83 -16.21 -40.16
CA SER A 2 -6.12 -16.08 -39.44
C SER A 2 -7.29 -15.85 -40.41
N GLN A 3 -8.53 -16.12 -39.97
CA GLN A 3 -9.74 -15.92 -40.80
C GLN A 3 -9.87 -14.47 -41.30
N SER A 4 -9.46 -13.47 -40.51
CA SER A 4 -9.51 -12.07 -40.92
C SER A 4 -8.53 -11.74 -42.05
N VAL A 5 -7.38 -12.44 -42.11
CA VAL A 5 -6.39 -12.26 -43.18
C VAL A 5 -6.87 -12.91 -44.47
N LYS A 6 -7.56 -14.06 -44.39
CA LYS A 6 -8.22 -14.68 -45.56
C LYS A 6 -9.34 -13.80 -46.12
N GLU A 7 -10.11 -13.13 -45.27
CA GLU A 7 -11.16 -12.20 -45.72
C GLU A 7 -10.61 -10.92 -46.35
N PHE A 8 -9.49 -10.39 -45.84
CA PHE A 8 -8.83 -9.22 -46.41
C PHE A 8 -8.23 -9.49 -47.80
N VAL A 9 -7.61 -10.65 -48.01
CA VAL A 9 -7.08 -11.08 -49.32
C VAL A 9 -8.21 -11.34 -50.31
N ARG A 10 -9.33 -11.91 -49.85
CA ARG A 10 -10.53 -12.13 -50.67
C ARG A 10 -11.22 -10.83 -51.11
N GLN A 11 -11.15 -9.77 -50.29
CA GLN A 11 -11.73 -8.46 -50.60
C GLN A 11 -10.82 -7.59 -51.50
N SER A 12 -9.55 -7.96 -51.67
CA SER A 12 -8.59 -7.21 -52.50
C SER A 12 -8.46 -7.77 -53.92
N GLY A 13 -9.25 -8.78 -54.29
CA GLY A 13 -9.40 -9.25 -55.67
C GLY A 13 -8.19 -10.01 -56.22
N VAL A 14 -7.34 -10.57 -55.36
CA VAL A 14 -6.14 -11.33 -55.75
C VAL A 14 -6.40 -12.82 -55.51
N ASP A 15 -6.50 -13.61 -56.58
CA ASP A 15 -6.55 -15.07 -56.51
C ASP A 15 -5.15 -15.66 -56.31
N VAL A 16 -5.00 -16.54 -55.34
CA VAL A 16 -3.75 -17.25 -55.06
C VAL A 16 -4.01 -18.75 -55.14
N GLN A 17 -3.49 -19.39 -56.18
CA GLN A 17 -3.42 -20.85 -56.32
C GLN A 17 -2.46 -21.44 -55.26
N SER A 18 -2.86 -22.56 -54.66
CA SER A 18 -2.03 -23.33 -53.75
C SER A 18 -1.01 -24.17 -54.51
N SER A 19 0.28 -24.02 -54.18
CA SER A 19 1.30 -25.04 -54.41
C SER A 19 2.44 -24.88 -53.41
N ASP A 20 2.89 -26.03 -52.90
CA ASP A 20 3.92 -26.20 -51.88
C ASP A 20 5.27 -25.57 -52.26
N SER A 21 5.86 -24.76 -51.36
CA SER A 21 7.30 -24.74 -51.11
C SER A 21 7.68 -23.70 -50.04
N ASN A 22 8.68 -24.11 -49.26
CA ASN A 22 9.32 -23.45 -48.15
C ASN A 22 9.89 -22.06 -48.53
N SER A 23 9.32 -20.96 -48.03
CA SER A 23 9.89 -19.61 -48.17
C SER A 23 9.50 -18.68 -47.01
N ASN A 24 10.47 -17.89 -46.56
CA ASN A 24 10.50 -17.14 -45.30
C ASN A 24 9.43 -16.03 -45.18
N ASN A 25 8.54 -16.18 -44.20
CA ASN A 25 7.40 -15.30 -43.90
C ASN A 25 7.75 -13.99 -43.15
N ASN A 26 8.88 -13.35 -43.43
CA ASN A 26 9.27 -12.12 -42.71
C ASN A 26 8.36 -10.92 -43.05
N PHE A 27 7.85 -10.83 -44.28
CA PHE A 27 7.06 -9.68 -44.73
C PHE A 27 5.63 -9.66 -44.13
N ALA A 28 4.97 -10.82 -44.07
CA ALA A 28 3.63 -10.93 -43.46
C ALA A 28 3.67 -10.60 -41.95
N GLN A 29 4.75 -10.99 -41.27
CA GLN A 29 4.94 -10.77 -39.84
C GLN A 29 5.26 -9.30 -39.52
N GLU A 30 5.99 -8.62 -40.41
CA GLU A 30 6.27 -7.18 -40.30
C GLU A 30 5.00 -6.34 -40.52
N LEU A 31 4.15 -6.72 -41.47
CA LEU A 31 2.87 -6.05 -41.73
C LEU A 31 1.88 -6.18 -40.56
N GLU A 32 1.81 -7.37 -39.94
CA GLU A 32 1.02 -7.58 -38.72
C GLU A 32 1.57 -6.76 -37.55
N ALA A 33 2.89 -6.73 -37.36
CA ALA A 33 3.52 -5.96 -36.29
C ALA A 33 3.27 -4.45 -36.43
N ASP A 34 3.26 -3.92 -37.65
CA ASP A 34 3.03 -2.50 -37.91
C ASP A 34 1.54 -2.11 -37.73
N MET A 35 0.60 -2.99 -38.11
CA MET A 35 -0.83 -2.81 -37.79
C MET A 35 -1.09 -2.80 -36.28
N PHE A 36 -0.48 -3.74 -35.53
CA PHE A 36 -0.61 -3.77 -34.07
C PHE A 36 0.03 -2.56 -33.37
N ARG A 37 1.04 -1.92 -33.99
CA ARG A 37 1.57 -0.64 -33.49
C ARG A 37 0.58 0.50 -33.70
N ARG A 38 0.02 0.62 -34.90
CA ARG A 38 -0.98 1.66 -35.22
C ARG A 38 -2.25 1.55 -34.37
N GLN A 39 -2.73 0.33 -34.12
CA GLN A 39 -3.92 0.15 -33.28
C GLN A 39 -3.66 0.46 -31.79
N ARG A 40 -2.44 0.16 -31.30
CA ARG A 40 -2.02 0.57 -29.95
C ARG A 40 -1.86 2.08 -29.81
N GLU A 41 -1.42 2.77 -30.86
CA GLU A 41 -1.35 4.24 -30.88
C GLU A 41 -2.73 4.88 -30.88
N GLN A 42 -3.68 4.34 -31.66
CA GLN A 42 -5.08 4.80 -31.65
C GLN A 42 -5.76 4.56 -30.29
N ASP A 43 -5.52 3.41 -29.65
CA ASP A 43 -6.03 3.12 -28.30
C ASP A 43 -5.41 4.02 -27.23
N ARG A 44 -4.13 4.39 -27.41
CA ARG A 44 -3.44 5.33 -26.53
C ARG A 44 -4.01 6.74 -26.69
N GLU A 45 -4.27 7.18 -27.92
CA GLU A 45 -4.96 8.45 -28.20
C GLU A 45 -6.40 8.47 -27.66
N ALA A 46 -7.15 7.38 -27.79
CA ALA A 46 -8.51 7.26 -27.26
C ALA A 46 -8.53 7.37 -25.72
N ARG A 47 -7.56 6.74 -25.05
CA ARG A 47 -7.38 6.85 -23.59
C ARG A 47 -6.96 8.25 -23.14
N MET A 48 -6.17 8.95 -23.95
CA MET A 48 -5.78 10.34 -23.68
C MET A 48 -6.96 11.31 -23.87
N ARG A 49 -7.85 11.08 -24.86
CA ARG A 49 -9.11 11.83 -25.01
C ARG A 49 -10.08 11.59 -23.85
N ALA A 50 -10.16 10.38 -23.32
CA ALA A 50 -11.03 10.03 -22.18
C ALA A 50 -10.55 10.61 -20.83
N ALA A 51 -9.27 10.98 -20.72
CA ALA A 51 -8.65 11.51 -19.50
C ALA A 51 -8.74 13.05 -19.34
N GLY A 52 -9.45 13.75 -20.23
CA GLY A 52 -9.79 15.17 -20.05
C GLY A 52 -8.63 16.17 -20.19
N PHE A 53 -7.47 15.75 -20.69
CA PHE A 53 -6.37 16.65 -21.05
C PHE A 53 -6.54 17.10 -22.51
N ARG A 54 -6.99 18.35 -22.71
CA ARG A 54 -6.86 19.03 -24.02
C ARG A 54 -5.45 19.60 -24.13
N GLU A 55 -4.60 18.99 -24.94
CA GLU A 55 -3.48 19.71 -25.55
C GLU A 55 -3.92 20.43 -26.83
N PRO A 56 -3.33 21.59 -27.16
CA PRO A 56 -3.73 22.40 -28.29
C PRO A 56 -3.37 21.75 -29.62
N LEU A 57 -4.32 21.79 -30.56
CA LEU A 57 -4.14 21.45 -31.97
C LEU A 57 -2.83 22.03 -32.51
N ARG A 58 -1.94 21.15 -32.98
CA ARG A 58 -0.78 21.52 -33.79
C ARG A 58 -1.26 21.72 -35.24
N PRO A 59 -0.91 22.84 -35.91
CA PRO A 59 -1.35 23.09 -37.28
C PRO A 59 -0.76 22.09 -38.27
N GLU A 60 -1.58 21.67 -39.23
CA GLU A 60 -1.20 20.85 -40.36
C GLU A 60 0.00 21.41 -41.13
N LEU A 61 0.93 20.53 -41.47
CA LEU A 61 1.97 20.79 -42.45
C LEU A 61 1.34 20.71 -43.84
N ILE A 62 1.06 21.91 -44.37
CA ILE A 62 0.74 22.14 -45.78
C ILE A 62 1.91 21.61 -46.64
N GLN A 63 1.57 20.67 -47.52
CA GLN A 63 2.41 20.21 -48.62
C GLN A 63 2.88 21.40 -49.46
N ARG A 64 4.16 21.42 -49.83
CA ARG A 64 4.66 22.25 -50.94
C ARG A 64 5.38 21.39 -51.97
N PRO A 65 5.32 21.78 -53.26
CA PRO A 65 5.50 20.86 -54.38
C PRO A 65 6.96 20.65 -54.75
N GLN A 66 7.19 19.52 -55.41
CA GLN A 66 8.41 19.14 -56.13
C GLN A 66 8.86 20.24 -57.11
N ARG A 67 10.17 20.52 -57.17
CA ARG A 67 10.85 20.93 -58.40
C ARG A 67 12.35 20.62 -58.34
N LEU A 68 12.74 19.80 -59.33
CA LEU A 68 14.00 19.75 -60.07
C LEU A 68 15.28 19.22 -59.37
N GLN A 69 15.58 17.97 -59.72
CA GLN A 69 16.89 17.31 -59.69
C GLN A 69 17.91 18.01 -60.59
N ARG A 70 19.19 18.01 -60.18
CA ARG A 70 20.41 17.76 -60.99
C ARG A 70 21.65 17.65 -60.06
N PRO A 71 22.77 17.04 -60.49
CA PRO A 71 23.38 15.92 -59.77
C PRO A 71 24.72 16.21 -59.04
N LEU A 72 25.14 15.21 -58.26
CA LEU A 72 26.38 15.08 -57.46
C LEU A 72 27.69 15.36 -58.23
N PRO A 73 28.75 15.71 -57.47
CA PRO A 73 30.02 14.98 -57.60
C PRO A 73 30.54 14.42 -56.25
N GLY A 74 31.25 13.29 -56.36
CA GLY A 74 31.57 12.32 -55.30
C GLY A 74 32.67 12.67 -54.26
N PRO A 75 33.16 11.64 -53.52
CA PRO A 75 33.75 11.81 -52.19
C PRO A 75 35.26 12.07 -52.23
N ARG A 76 35.73 13.11 -51.51
CA ARG A 76 37.14 13.28 -51.14
C ARG A 76 37.34 12.96 -49.65
N ALA A 77 38.18 11.97 -49.40
CA ALA A 77 38.78 11.64 -48.11
C ALA A 77 39.73 12.74 -47.64
N LEU A 78 39.82 12.97 -46.32
CA LEU A 78 40.92 13.61 -45.57
C LEU A 78 40.64 13.46 -44.03
N PRO A 79 41.63 13.58 -43.14
CA PRO A 79 42.12 12.52 -42.23
C PRO A 79 41.81 12.77 -40.72
N PRO A 80 42.11 11.83 -39.80
CA PRO A 80 41.70 11.95 -38.39
C PRO A 80 42.60 12.92 -37.59
N PRO A 81 42.06 13.64 -36.58
CA PRO A 81 42.87 14.53 -35.75
C PRO A 81 43.63 13.78 -34.62
N PRO A 82 44.83 14.27 -34.22
CA PRO A 82 45.74 13.64 -33.25
C PRO A 82 45.38 13.87 -31.76
N PRO A 83 45.99 13.14 -30.81
CA PRO A 83 45.51 13.01 -29.44
C PRO A 83 45.95 14.19 -28.57
N ARG A 84 45.03 14.74 -27.77
CA ARG A 84 45.39 15.73 -26.74
C ARG A 84 45.39 15.11 -25.35
N ARG A 85 46.57 15.19 -24.75
CA ARG A 85 46.98 14.72 -23.42
C ARG A 85 46.10 15.26 -22.29
N SER A 86 45.97 14.37 -21.30
CA SER A 86 45.46 14.52 -19.93
C SER A 86 45.75 15.86 -19.26
N ARG A 87 44.70 16.42 -18.62
CA ARG A 87 44.79 17.42 -17.53
C ARG A 87 44.05 16.95 -16.27
N PHE A 88 44.11 15.66 -15.96
CA PHE A 88 43.55 15.11 -14.70
C PHE A 88 44.50 14.17 -13.95
N ALA A 89 45.81 14.35 -14.12
CA ALA A 89 46.80 13.76 -13.23
C ALA A 89 47.14 14.77 -12.12
N GLN A 90 46.25 14.94 -11.13
CA GLN A 90 46.59 15.62 -9.86
C GLN A 90 45.60 15.37 -8.69
N PHE A 91 44.76 14.35 -8.76
CA PHE A 91 43.92 13.93 -7.61
C PHE A 91 43.95 12.41 -7.37
N GLU A 92 45.00 11.74 -7.82
CA GLU A 92 45.36 10.42 -7.30
C GLU A 92 46.17 10.66 -6.03
N ASN A 93 45.46 10.74 -4.90
CA ASN A 93 45.85 10.32 -3.55
C ASN A 93 45.03 11.13 -2.54
N ASN A 94 44.23 10.40 -1.75
CA ASN A 94 43.37 10.84 -0.65
C ASN A 94 41.96 11.34 -1.02
N SER A 95 41.02 10.40 -1.23
CA SER A 95 39.57 10.68 -1.14
C SER A 95 38.93 9.91 0.03
N PRO A 96 38.35 10.58 1.04
CA PRO A 96 37.64 9.97 2.16
C PRO A 96 36.17 9.72 1.79
N LEU A 97 35.91 8.94 0.72
CA LEU A 97 34.56 8.76 0.15
C LEU A 97 34.02 7.32 0.21
N GLU A 98 34.73 6.37 0.81
CA GLU A 98 34.25 4.98 0.94
C GLU A 98 33.14 4.79 2.00
N ASN A 99 32.80 5.82 2.78
CA ASN A 99 31.82 5.71 3.86
C ASN A 99 30.41 6.24 3.54
N GLU A 100 30.14 6.74 2.33
CA GLU A 100 28.84 7.38 2.03
C GLU A 100 27.80 6.47 1.37
N PHE A 101 28.12 5.20 1.05
CA PHE A 101 27.19 4.27 0.39
C PHE A 101 26.74 3.07 1.24
N ALA A 102 27.17 2.96 2.50
CA ALA A 102 26.76 1.87 3.39
C ALA A 102 25.30 1.99 3.90
N ASP A 103 24.71 3.18 3.84
CA ASP A 103 23.38 3.47 4.42
C ASP A 103 22.25 3.61 3.38
N VAL A 104 22.40 3.03 2.18
CA VAL A 104 21.28 2.91 1.25
C VAL A 104 20.39 1.75 1.70
N ASN A 105 19.24 2.07 2.28
CA ASN A 105 18.17 1.10 2.52
C ASN A 105 17.56 0.65 1.18
N VAL A 106 18.16 -0.39 0.58
CA VAL A 106 17.82 -0.97 -0.73
C VAL A 106 16.34 -1.40 -0.80
N ASP A 107 15.73 -1.78 0.34
CA ASP A 107 14.31 -2.16 0.41
C ASP A 107 13.38 -1.02 -0.03
N LYS A 108 13.76 0.26 0.19
CA LYS A 108 12.93 1.41 -0.20
C LYS A 108 13.04 1.77 -1.68
N LEU A 109 14.18 1.49 -2.32
CA LEU A 109 14.41 1.82 -3.72
C LEU A 109 13.68 0.83 -4.63
N VAL A 110 13.72 -0.46 -4.28
CA VAL A 110 13.08 -1.55 -5.05
C VAL A 110 11.54 -1.52 -4.94
N ASN A 111 11.00 -1.18 -3.76
CA ASN A 111 9.55 -1.00 -3.59
C ASN A 111 8.96 0.15 -4.45
N ASN A 112 9.79 1.11 -4.90
CA ASN A 112 9.37 2.16 -5.82
C ASN A 112 9.50 1.74 -7.30
N ALA A 113 10.47 0.89 -7.65
CA ALA A 113 10.63 0.34 -9.00
C ALA A 113 9.57 -0.73 -9.36
N LEU A 114 8.99 -1.40 -8.37
CA LEU A 114 7.89 -2.37 -8.53
C LEU A 114 6.51 -1.73 -8.85
N ARG A 115 6.45 -0.42 -9.14
CA ARG A 115 5.21 0.29 -9.52
C ARG A 115 5.00 0.41 -11.02
N GLU A 116 5.96 0.02 -11.84
CA GLU A 116 5.83 0.06 -13.30
C GLU A 116 5.57 -1.36 -13.85
N PRO A 117 4.59 -1.55 -14.76
CA PRO A 117 4.36 -2.83 -15.38
C PRO A 117 5.52 -3.17 -16.34
N ILE A 118 6.19 -4.30 -16.09
CA ILE A 118 7.13 -4.90 -17.04
C ILE A 118 6.31 -5.43 -18.23
N ASN A 119 6.68 -5.01 -19.44
CA ASN A 119 6.03 -5.44 -20.67
C ASN A 119 6.37 -6.92 -20.93
N THR A 120 5.37 -7.80 -20.88
CA THR A 120 5.52 -9.26 -21.04
C THR A 120 5.17 -9.75 -22.44
N SER A 121 5.00 -8.84 -23.40
CA SER A 121 4.58 -9.16 -24.77
C SER A 121 5.66 -9.85 -25.63
N GLU A 122 6.82 -10.20 -25.08
CA GLU A 122 7.91 -10.89 -25.80
C GLU A 122 7.97 -12.41 -25.53
N PHE A 123 7.05 -12.98 -24.74
CA PHE A 123 7.13 -14.39 -24.32
C PHE A 123 6.04 -15.32 -24.87
N ASP A 124 5.17 -14.86 -25.77
CA ASP A 124 4.01 -15.66 -26.19
C ASP A 124 4.21 -16.48 -27.48
N ASN A 125 5.37 -16.41 -28.16
CA ASN A 125 5.55 -17.13 -29.43
C ASN A 125 6.89 -17.88 -29.50
N MET A 126 7.02 -18.99 -28.79
CA MET A 126 7.91 -20.07 -29.24
C MET A 126 7.25 -21.42 -29.07
N ASN A 127 7.09 -22.10 -30.20
CA ASN A 127 6.56 -23.45 -30.32
C ASN A 127 7.52 -24.41 -29.60
N LEU A 128 7.04 -25.07 -28.55
CA LEU A 128 7.81 -26.00 -27.74
C LEU A 128 8.06 -27.27 -28.54
N THR A 129 9.32 -27.62 -28.80
CA THR A 129 9.69 -29.02 -28.94
C THR A 129 9.75 -29.64 -27.54
N PRO A 130 9.15 -30.82 -27.32
CA PRO A 130 9.17 -31.46 -26.01
C PRO A 130 10.62 -31.84 -25.69
N ILE A 131 11.18 -31.19 -24.69
CA ILE A 131 12.48 -31.55 -24.13
C ILE A 131 12.27 -32.89 -23.43
N ASN A 132 13.07 -33.88 -23.82
CA ASN A 132 13.01 -35.24 -23.31
C ASN A 132 13.26 -35.23 -21.79
N GLU A 133 12.17 -35.21 -21.00
CA GLU A 133 12.17 -35.16 -19.53
C GLU A 133 13.04 -36.26 -18.92
N ALA A 134 13.14 -37.42 -19.59
CA ALA A 134 13.95 -38.54 -19.17
C ALA A 134 15.47 -38.22 -19.11
N ALA A 135 16.00 -37.37 -19.99
CA ALA A 135 17.42 -37.02 -19.98
C ALA A 135 17.78 -36.07 -18.83
N PHE A 136 16.83 -35.21 -18.43
CA PHE A 136 17.00 -34.30 -17.30
C PHE A 136 16.77 -35.00 -15.96
N GLU A 137 15.79 -35.92 -15.88
CA GLU A 137 15.61 -36.76 -14.70
C GLU A 137 16.76 -37.73 -14.49
N LYS A 138 17.36 -38.29 -15.56
CA LYS A 138 18.53 -39.16 -15.44
C LYS A 138 19.76 -38.41 -14.91
N GLY A 139 19.99 -37.17 -15.36
CA GLY A 139 21.04 -36.30 -14.82
C GLY A 139 20.81 -35.84 -13.37
N LEU A 140 19.56 -35.85 -12.89
CA LEU A 140 19.20 -35.58 -11.49
C LEU A 140 19.21 -36.85 -10.61
N ALA A 141 18.91 -38.01 -11.18
CA ALA A 141 18.92 -39.30 -10.50
C ALA A 141 20.34 -39.87 -10.29
N GLU A 142 21.30 -39.48 -11.14
CA GLU A 142 22.72 -39.81 -10.96
C GLU A 142 23.40 -38.98 -9.85
N MET A 143 22.75 -37.92 -9.34
CA MET A 143 23.20 -37.23 -8.12
C MET A 143 22.62 -37.90 -6.88
N ASN A 144 23.44 -38.74 -6.24
CA ASN A 144 23.10 -39.41 -4.99
C ASN A 144 22.69 -38.39 -3.89
N PRO A 145 21.42 -38.41 -3.40
CA PRO A 145 20.91 -37.44 -2.43
C PRO A 145 21.56 -37.54 -1.04
N ASN A 146 22.32 -38.59 -0.75
CA ASN A 146 23.06 -38.73 0.51
C ASN A 146 24.40 -37.98 0.54
N THR A 147 24.94 -37.56 -0.62
CA THR A 147 26.19 -36.77 -0.66
C THR A 147 25.96 -35.28 -0.33
N ILE A 148 24.72 -34.78 -0.33
CA ILE A 148 24.43 -33.36 -0.13
C ILE A 148 24.48 -32.95 1.37
N ASN A 149 24.38 -33.92 2.29
CA ASN A 149 24.37 -33.65 3.73
C ASN A 149 25.68 -34.01 4.46
N GLU A 150 26.58 -34.81 3.88
CA GLU A 150 27.88 -35.12 4.51
C GLU A 150 28.98 -34.10 4.21
N PHE A 151 28.88 -33.32 3.12
CA PHE A 151 29.86 -32.27 2.79
C PHE A 151 29.59 -30.90 3.43
N GLY A 152 28.53 -30.77 4.24
CA GLY A 152 28.20 -29.52 4.95
C GLY A 152 29.15 -29.14 6.08
N ALA A 153 30.08 -30.03 6.45
CA ALA A 153 30.96 -29.86 7.61
C ALA A 153 32.36 -29.29 7.30
N LEU A 154 32.76 -29.13 6.03
CA LEU A 154 34.15 -28.80 5.65
C LEU A 154 34.35 -27.52 4.82
N THR A 155 33.32 -26.67 4.69
CA THR A 155 33.49 -25.36 4.01
C THR A 155 33.11 -24.22 4.93
N ASP A 156 34.01 -23.24 5.10
CA ASP A 156 33.75 -22.00 5.86
C ASP A 156 32.62 -21.13 5.26
N LEU A 157 32.18 -21.43 4.04
CA LEU A 157 31.09 -20.74 3.36
C LEU A 157 29.71 -21.13 3.93
N GLU A 158 29.06 -20.17 4.59
CA GLU A 158 27.69 -20.28 5.10
C GLU A 158 26.71 -19.60 4.12
N ILE A 159 25.70 -20.36 3.67
CA ILE A 159 24.62 -19.88 2.82
C ILE A 159 23.35 -19.82 3.68
N SER A 160 22.73 -18.65 3.79
CA SER A 160 21.52 -18.50 4.58
C SER A 160 20.31 -19.19 3.92
N PRO A 161 19.31 -19.61 4.72
CA PRO A 161 18.07 -20.17 4.19
C PRO A 161 17.35 -19.18 3.26
N LEU A 162 16.61 -19.71 2.29
CA LEU A 162 15.73 -18.92 1.42
C LEU A 162 14.77 -18.07 2.26
N LYS A 163 14.81 -16.76 2.07
CA LYS A 163 13.84 -15.81 2.64
C LYS A 163 12.85 -15.44 1.54
N PRO A 164 11.68 -16.08 1.51
CA PRO A 164 10.66 -15.76 0.52
C PRO A 164 10.11 -14.34 0.75
N GLY A 165 9.82 -13.64 -0.34
CA GLY A 165 9.25 -12.29 -0.35
C GLY A 165 7.72 -12.28 -0.25
N LEU A 166 7.10 -11.26 -0.83
CA LEU A 166 5.65 -11.20 -1.02
C LEU A 166 5.28 -11.90 -2.32
N PHE A 167 4.29 -12.81 -2.30
CA PHE A 167 3.69 -13.30 -3.52
C PHE A 167 2.50 -12.44 -3.93
N VAL A 168 2.40 -12.18 -5.23
CA VAL A 168 1.24 -11.56 -5.87
C VAL A 168 0.60 -12.57 -6.80
N GLY A 169 -0.53 -13.13 -6.38
CA GLY A 169 -1.27 -14.15 -7.12
C GLY A 169 -2.66 -13.66 -7.51
N THR A 170 -3.11 -13.97 -8.72
CA THR A 170 -4.46 -13.65 -9.20
C THR A 170 -5.20 -14.94 -9.52
N ILE A 171 -6.47 -15.01 -9.13
CA ILE A 171 -7.40 -16.05 -9.56
C ILE A 171 -8.33 -15.43 -10.60
N ASN A 172 -8.61 -16.20 -11.66
CA ASN A 172 -9.48 -15.81 -12.76
C ASN A 172 -8.98 -14.54 -13.49
N LYS A 173 -7.67 -14.47 -13.78
CA LYS A 173 -7.05 -13.30 -14.42
C LYS A 173 -7.74 -12.92 -15.73
N SER A 174 -8.22 -13.90 -16.48
CA SER A 174 -8.95 -13.76 -17.76
C SER A 174 -10.36 -13.17 -17.64
N PHE A 175 -10.96 -13.08 -16.45
CA PHE A 175 -12.36 -12.61 -16.33
C PHE A 175 -12.52 -11.16 -16.80
N GLY A 176 -13.65 -10.86 -17.45
CA GLY A 176 -13.95 -9.52 -17.97
C GLY A 176 -14.49 -8.56 -16.92
N LYS A 177 -15.35 -7.63 -17.36
CA LYS A 177 -16.09 -6.69 -16.49
C LYS A 177 -17.42 -7.25 -15.98
N GLU A 178 -17.80 -8.45 -16.41
CA GLU A 178 -19.06 -9.10 -16.06
C GLU A 178 -19.19 -9.31 -14.55
N VAL A 179 -20.37 -9.03 -13.99
CA VAL A 179 -20.66 -9.20 -12.57
C VAL A 179 -20.99 -10.66 -12.31
N ARG A 180 -20.19 -11.31 -11.45
CA ARG A 180 -20.31 -12.75 -11.14
C ARG A 180 -20.42 -13.05 -9.65
N LEU A 181 -20.20 -12.05 -8.80
CA LEU A 181 -20.12 -12.23 -7.35
C LEU A 181 -20.80 -11.08 -6.62
N ASP A 182 -21.66 -11.42 -5.64
CA ASP A 182 -22.20 -10.44 -4.70
C ASP A 182 -21.21 -10.20 -3.56
N LEU A 183 -20.86 -8.93 -3.35
CA LEU A 183 -19.87 -8.51 -2.36
C LEU A 183 -20.50 -8.21 -0.99
N LEU A 184 -21.82 -7.98 -0.93
CA LEU A 184 -22.51 -7.63 0.31
C LEU A 184 -22.43 -8.75 1.37
N PRO A 185 -22.66 -10.04 1.04
CA PRO A 185 -22.55 -11.12 2.01
C PRO A 185 -21.15 -11.21 2.61
N ILE A 186 -20.11 -10.97 1.80
CA ILE A 186 -18.70 -11.02 2.19
C ILE A 186 -18.40 -9.89 3.19
N LEU A 187 -18.90 -8.68 2.95
CA LEU A 187 -18.68 -7.52 3.82
C LEU A 187 -19.34 -7.68 5.20
N MET A 188 -20.48 -8.37 5.27
CA MET A 188 -21.20 -8.61 6.52
C MET A 188 -20.58 -9.72 7.38
N LYS A 189 -19.64 -10.51 6.84
CA LYS A 189 -18.96 -11.55 7.61
C LYS A 189 -18.06 -10.94 8.67
N LYS A 190 -18.10 -11.51 9.86
CA LYS A 190 -17.24 -11.08 10.97
C LYS A 190 -15.79 -11.51 10.71
N PRO A 191 -14.80 -10.60 10.86
CA PRO A 191 -13.39 -10.97 10.83
C PRO A 191 -13.09 -12.07 11.85
N LEU A 192 -12.59 -13.20 11.35
CA LEU A 192 -12.27 -14.36 12.17
C LEU A 192 -10.96 -14.17 12.92
N GLY A 193 -10.92 -14.72 14.14
CA GLY A 193 -9.72 -14.74 14.96
C GLY A 193 -8.62 -15.65 14.41
N LYS A 194 -7.59 -15.89 15.21
CA LYS A 194 -6.49 -16.81 14.86
C LYS A 194 -7.05 -18.22 14.68
N ILE A 195 -7.10 -18.70 13.43
CA ILE A 195 -7.61 -20.02 13.03
C ILE A 195 -6.46 -20.82 12.41
N PRO A 196 -6.30 -22.11 12.74
CA PRO A 196 -5.35 -22.99 12.05
C PRO A 196 -5.83 -23.30 10.63
N ILE A 197 -4.93 -23.22 9.65
CA ILE A 197 -5.22 -23.50 8.23
C ILE A 197 -4.50 -24.75 7.69
N GLY A 198 -3.81 -25.49 8.56
CA GLY A 198 -3.00 -26.66 8.20
C GLY A 198 -1.50 -26.34 8.13
N GLN A 199 -0.67 -27.39 8.13
CA GLN A 199 0.81 -27.31 8.07
C GLN A 199 1.43 -26.41 9.15
N GLY A 200 0.81 -26.33 10.34
CA GLY A 200 1.27 -25.47 11.44
C GLY A 200 1.03 -23.98 11.22
N LEU A 201 0.32 -23.59 10.15
CA LEU A 201 0.01 -22.21 9.84
C LEU A 201 -1.32 -21.77 10.46
N TYR A 202 -1.37 -20.50 10.83
CA TYR A 202 -2.54 -19.83 11.38
C TYR A 202 -2.81 -18.53 10.64
N ILE A 203 -4.08 -18.24 10.38
CA ILE A 203 -4.53 -16.97 9.82
C ILE A 203 -5.38 -16.22 10.86
N ASP A 204 -5.09 -14.94 11.06
CA ASP A 204 -5.95 -14.01 11.81
C ASP A 204 -6.45 -12.92 10.87
N THR A 205 -7.77 -12.73 10.80
CA THR A 205 -8.37 -11.69 9.95
C THR A 205 -8.59 -10.43 10.77
N LYS A 206 -7.93 -9.35 10.39
CA LYS A 206 -7.93 -8.09 11.13
C LYS A 206 -9.11 -7.21 10.75
N GLU A 207 -9.32 -7.06 9.46
CA GLU A 207 -10.28 -6.08 8.92
C GLU A 207 -10.76 -6.49 7.52
N ILE A 208 -12.02 -6.23 7.25
CA ILE A 208 -12.66 -6.37 5.94
C ILE A 208 -13.13 -4.98 5.50
N LYS A 209 -12.81 -4.54 4.28
CA LYS A 209 -13.21 -3.22 3.73
C LYS A 209 -13.93 -3.32 2.41
N GLY A 210 -15.03 -2.60 2.26
CA GLY A 210 -15.69 -2.37 0.99
C GLY A 210 -15.13 -1.14 0.31
N ILE A 211 -14.60 -1.31 -0.91
CA ILE A 211 -14.04 -0.24 -1.73
C ILE A 211 -15.02 0.13 -2.84
N TYR A 212 -15.26 1.43 -3.01
CA TYR A 212 -16.17 1.96 -4.02
C TYR A 212 -15.55 3.18 -4.75
N GLY A 213 -16.01 3.45 -5.97
CA GLY A 213 -15.56 4.57 -6.79
C GLY A 213 -14.03 4.59 -6.99
N GLN A 214 -13.42 5.77 -6.85
CA GLN A 214 -11.96 5.98 -6.92
C GLN A 214 -11.24 5.49 -5.64
N PHE A 215 -11.32 4.20 -5.35
CA PHE A 215 -10.63 3.52 -4.24
C PHE A 215 -10.97 4.03 -2.83
N LYS A 216 -12.19 4.56 -2.62
CA LYS A 216 -12.62 5.04 -1.30
C LYS A 216 -13.16 3.87 -0.47
N THR A 217 -12.85 3.85 0.82
CA THR A 217 -13.47 2.89 1.77
C THR A 217 -14.88 3.37 2.12
N GLY A 218 -15.89 2.56 1.82
CA GLY A 218 -17.30 2.88 2.09
C GLY A 218 -17.85 2.20 3.34
N PHE A 219 -17.38 0.99 3.59
CA PHE A 219 -17.71 0.18 4.75
C PHE A 219 -16.45 -0.53 5.24
N SER A 220 -16.30 -0.70 6.55
CA SER A 220 -15.27 -1.55 7.13
C SER A 220 -15.82 -2.35 8.30
N HIS A 221 -15.34 -3.57 8.45
CA HIS A 221 -15.66 -4.42 9.58
C HIS A 221 -14.35 -4.86 10.23
N THR A 222 -14.09 -4.36 11.44
CA THR A 222 -12.92 -4.75 12.24
C THR A 222 -13.32 -5.67 13.38
N LYS A 223 -12.39 -6.53 13.80
CA LYS A 223 -12.58 -7.45 14.92
C LYS A 223 -12.90 -6.73 16.24
N GLU A 224 -12.23 -5.60 16.50
CA GLU A 224 -12.34 -4.83 17.74
C GLU A 224 -13.42 -3.74 17.69
N GLY A 225 -13.64 -3.15 16.51
CA GLY A 225 -14.47 -1.96 16.34
C GLY A 225 -15.83 -2.20 15.69
N GLY A 226 -16.16 -3.44 15.32
CA GLY A 226 -17.44 -3.78 14.68
C GLY A 226 -17.57 -3.23 13.25
N PRO A 227 -18.78 -3.29 12.66
CA PRO A 227 -19.05 -2.71 11.35
C PRO A 227 -19.15 -1.18 11.44
N LYS A 228 -18.54 -0.48 10.48
CA LYS A 228 -18.50 0.99 10.39
C LYS A 228 -18.70 1.43 8.94
N GLY A 229 -19.41 2.54 8.74
CA GLY A 229 -19.69 3.10 7.41
C GLY A 229 -21.05 2.65 6.86
N SER A 230 -21.26 2.89 5.56
CA SER A 230 -22.54 2.61 4.89
C SER A 230 -22.40 1.40 3.98
N ILE A 231 -23.28 0.41 4.16
CA ILE A 231 -23.31 -0.81 3.37
C ILE A 231 -24.03 -0.63 2.02
N ASN A 232 -24.86 0.40 1.86
CA ASN A 232 -25.65 0.63 0.65
C ASN A 232 -24.87 1.34 -0.47
N LYS A 233 -23.56 1.12 -0.54
CA LYS A 233 -22.70 1.73 -1.57
C LYS A 233 -22.39 0.72 -2.68
N PRO A 234 -22.21 1.17 -3.94
CA PRO A 234 -21.85 0.29 -5.05
C PRO A 234 -20.38 -0.11 -4.92
N PHE A 235 -20.11 -1.16 -4.14
CA PHE A 235 -18.75 -1.66 -3.95
C PHE A 235 -18.22 -2.32 -5.22
N ALA A 236 -16.99 -1.97 -5.59
CA ALA A 236 -16.25 -2.58 -6.69
C ALA A 236 -15.43 -3.80 -6.23
N SER A 237 -14.96 -3.76 -4.98
CA SER A 237 -14.17 -4.86 -4.39
C SER A 237 -14.24 -4.88 -2.87
N VAL A 238 -14.02 -6.06 -2.29
CA VAL A 238 -13.82 -6.29 -0.86
C VAL A 238 -12.33 -6.56 -0.60
N GLN A 239 -11.75 -5.84 0.36
CA GLN A 239 -10.37 -6.03 0.81
C GLN A 239 -10.38 -6.73 2.16
N ILE A 240 -9.81 -7.93 2.24
CA ILE A 240 -9.66 -8.71 3.46
C ILE A 240 -8.20 -8.64 3.88
N MET A 241 -7.94 -7.99 5.02
CA MET A 241 -6.61 -7.90 5.62
C MET A 241 -6.40 -9.02 6.62
N VAL A 242 -5.40 -9.85 6.35
CA VAL A 242 -5.04 -11.02 7.13
C VAL A 242 -3.62 -10.93 7.67
N THR A 243 -3.32 -11.76 8.66
CA THR A 243 -1.96 -12.00 9.14
C THR A 243 -1.76 -13.50 9.22
N VAL A 244 -0.79 -14.00 8.47
CA VAL A 244 -0.40 -15.41 8.44
C VAL A 244 0.73 -15.59 9.45
N SER A 245 0.72 -16.67 10.22
CA SER A 245 1.76 -16.98 11.22
C SER A 245 2.02 -18.48 11.34
N ASP A 246 3.25 -18.88 11.62
CA ASP A 246 3.67 -20.26 11.92
C ASP A 246 3.77 -20.53 13.44
N GLY A 247 3.35 -19.55 14.26
CA GLY A 247 3.48 -19.55 15.72
C GLY A 247 4.71 -18.80 16.24
N VAL A 248 5.73 -18.56 15.41
CA VAL A 248 6.96 -17.83 15.75
C VAL A 248 7.06 -16.53 14.95
N ASN A 249 6.93 -16.64 13.64
CA ASN A 249 6.97 -15.57 12.66
C ASN A 249 5.55 -15.22 12.21
N SER A 250 5.36 -13.97 11.77
CA SER A 250 4.09 -13.52 11.22
C SER A 250 4.31 -12.55 10.06
N GLN A 251 3.50 -12.68 9.01
CA GLN A 251 3.51 -11.80 7.85
C GLN A 251 2.13 -11.25 7.56
N GLY A 252 2.10 -9.99 7.10
CA GLY A 252 0.89 -9.31 6.67
C GLY A 252 0.41 -9.82 5.31
N GLY A 253 -0.90 -9.74 5.13
CA GLY A 253 -1.57 -10.24 3.94
C GLY A 253 -2.78 -9.41 3.56
N LEU A 254 -3.01 -9.29 2.25
CA LEU A 254 -4.15 -8.59 1.67
C LEU A 254 -4.75 -9.44 0.54
N CYS A 255 -6.03 -9.74 0.67
CA CYS A 255 -6.82 -10.39 -0.37
C CYS A 255 -7.89 -9.41 -0.88
N ASN A 256 -7.90 -9.13 -2.18
CA ASN A 256 -8.92 -8.31 -2.83
C ASN A 256 -9.84 -9.21 -3.63
N ILE A 257 -11.13 -9.21 -3.31
CA ILE A 257 -12.17 -9.92 -4.04
C ILE A 257 -12.98 -8.89 -4.84
N TYR A 258 -13.06 -9.06 -6.15
CA TYR A 258 -13.75 -8.14 -7.05
C TYR A 258 -15.14 -8.65 -7.41
N ARG A 259 -16.04 -7.72 -7.74
CA ARG A 259 -17.43 -8.04 -8.13
C ARG A 259 -17.52 -8.93 -9.39
N ASN A 260 -16.49 -8.93 -10.22
CA ASN A 260 -16.39 -9.79 -11.40
C ASN A 260 -15.86 -11.21 -11.10
N GLY A 261 -15.61 -11.56 -9.83
CA GLY A 261 -15.11 -12.88 -9.45
C GLY A 261 -13.59 -13.05 -9.52
N LYS A 262 -12.83 -11.98 -9.81
CA LYS A 262 -11.37 -11.99 -9.67
C LYS A 262 -10.98 -11.93 -8.20
N ILE A 263 -9.95 -12.67 -7.82
CA ILE A 263 -9.32 -12.53 -6.51
C ILE A 263 -7.84 -12.20 -6.70
N LEU A 264 -7.36 -11.17 -6.01
CA LEU A 264 -5.95 -10.79 -5.98
C LEU A 264 -5.39 -10.98 -4.58
N PHE A 265 -4.44 -11.89 -4.44
CA PHE A 265 -3.68 -12.15 -3.23
C PHE A 265 -2.37 -11.37 -3.25
N ARG A 266 -2.07 -10.73 -2.13
CA ARG A 266 -0.78 -10.10 -1.81
C ARG A 266 -0.42 -10.51 -0.39
N ASN A 267 0.35 -11.58 -0.23
CA ASN A 267 0.71 -12.11 1.09
C ASN A 267 2.20 -12.41 1.16
N GLY A 268 2.78 -12.26 2.34
CA GLY A 268 4.11 -12.78 2.63
C GLY A 268 4.06 -14.27 2.99
N PHE A 269 5.13 -15.00 2.67
CA PHE A 269 5.31 -16.37 3.12
C PHE A 269 5.85 -16.43 4.55
N VAL A 270 5.55 -17.51 5.27
CA VAL A 270 6.01 -17.70 6.66
C VAL A 270 6.64 -19.08 6.83
N GLY A 271 7.85 -19.15 7.38
CA GLY A 271 8.57 -20.41 7.56
C GLY A 271 9.22 -20.92 6.27
N THR A 272 9.58 -22.20 6.26
CA THR A 272 10.35 -22.84 5.17
C THR A 272 9.48 -23.54 4.13
N ASN A 273 8.32 -24.08 4.52
CA ASN A 273 7.41 -24.77 3.61
C ASN A 273 6.51 -23.78 2.89
N ILE A 274 6.98 -23.23 1.77
CA ILE A 274 6.28 -22.16 1.02
C ILE A 274 5.28 -22.67 -0.02
N THR A 275 5.42 -23.92 -0.46
CA THR A 275 4.77 -24.46 -1.66
C THR A 275 3.25 -24.40 -1.62
N ASN A 276 2.67 -24.83 -0.50
CA ASN A 276 1.22 -24.96 -0.36
C ASN A 276 0.55 -23.76 0.33
N GLN A 277 1.31 -22.78 0.82
CA GLN A 277 0.73 -21.67 1.58
C GLN A 277 -0.32 -20.85 0.81
N PRO A 278 -0.08 -20.47 -0.46
CA PRO A 278 -1.05 -19.69 -1.22
C PRO A 278 -2.40 -20.40 -1.35
N GLU A 279 -2.34 -21.72 -1.52
CA GLU A 279 -3.52 -22.58 -1.64
C GLU A 279 -4.29 -22.69 -0.32
N LEU A 280 -3.58 -22.85 0.81
CA LEU A 280 -4.20 -22.87 2.15
C LEU A 280 -4.87 -21.53 2.48
N ILE A 281 -4.22 -20.41 2.12
CA ILE A 281 -4.77 -19.06 2.30
C ILE A 281 -6.02 -18.88 1.43
N ARG A 282 -5.97 -19.32 0.16
CA ARG A 282 -7.12 -19.25 -0.74
C ARG A 282 -8.31 -20.01 -0.17
N ARG A 283 -8.13 -21.29 0.19
CA ARG A 283 -9.20 -22.12 0.78
C ARG A 283 -9.79 -21.44 2.01
N PHE A 284 -8.96 -20.97 2.93
CA PHE A 284 -9.44 -20.25 4.10
C PHE A 284 -10.30 -19.02 3.76
N ILE A 285 -9.89 -18.21 2.78
CA ILE A 285 -10.63 -17.02 2.40
C ILE A 285 -11.97 -17.39 1.74
N VAL A 286 -11.93 -18.27 0.75
CA VAL A 286 -13.11 -18.69 0.00
C VAL A 286 -14.11 -19.39 0.93
N ASP A 287 -13.66 -20.35 1.72
CA ASP A 287 -14.51 -21.19 2.57
C ASP A 287 -15.25 -20.40 3.65
N ASN A 288 -14.61 -19.36 4.21
CA ASN A 288 -15.14 -18.63 5.35
C ASN A 288 -15.88 -17.34 4.97
N TYR A 289 -15.46 -16.68 3.88
CA TYR A 289 -15.96 -15.35 3.53
C TYR A 289 -16.85 -15.32 2.29
N THR A 290 -16.83 -16.34 1.44
CA THR A 290 -17.66 -16.39 0.22
C THR A 290 -18.75 -17.48 0.32
N GLN A 291 -19.54 -17.68 -0.73
CA GLN A 291 -20.52 -18.76 -0.79
C GLN A 291 -19.94 -20.05 -1.38
N LYS A 292 -18.60 -20.13 -1.48
CA LYS A 292 -17.86 -21.28 -2.02
C LYS A 292 -18.15 -21.55 -3.48
N GLU A 293 -18.29 -20.48 -4.25
CA GLU A 293 -18.52 -20.55 -5.68
C GLU A 293 -17.37 -21.33 -6.37
N PRO A 294 -17.65 -22.34 -7.23
CA PRO A 294 -16.63 -23.24 -7.75
C PRO A 294 -15.48 -22.54 -8.48
N PHE A 295 -15.80 -21.46 -9.22
CA PHE A 295 -14.81 -20.70 -9.98
C PHE A 295 -13.79 -19.94 -9.10
N LEU A 296 -14.02 -19.83 -7.79
CA LEU A 296 -13.05 -19.24 -6.86
C LEU A 296 -11.93 -20.21 -6.49
N TYR A 297 -12.10 -21.50 -6.82
CA TYR A 297 -11.10 -22.55 -6.66
C TYR A 297 -10.26 -22.81 -7.94
N SER A 298 -10.25 -21.88 -8.90
CA SER A 298 -9.30 -21.91 -10.02
C SER A 298 -7.85 -21.67 -9.57
N PRO A 299 -6.84 -22.28 -10.25
CA PRO A 299 -5.43 -22.13 -9.89
C PRO A 299 -4.98 -20.67 -9.72
N ILE A 300 -4.04 -20.45 -8.80
CA ILE A 300 -3.46 -19.12 -8.57
C ILE A 300 -2.40 -18.85 -9.65
N GLU A 301 -2.62 -17.82 -10.46
CA GLU A 301 -1.63 -17.32 -11.40
C GLU A 301 -0.73 -16.29 -10.73
N TYR A 302 0.56 -16.58 -10.61
CA TYR A 302 1.52 -15.69 -9.95
C TYR A 302 1.98 -14.61 -10.93
N ASN A 303 1.67 -13.35 -10.62
CA ASN A 303 2.16 -12.21 -11.39
C ASN A 303 3.57 -11.81 -10.95
N ASN A 304 3.86 -11.91 -9.65
CA ASN A 304 5.18 -11.65 -9.12
C ASN A 304 5.42 -12.56 -7.92
N LEU A 305 6.57 -13.21 -7.94
CA LEU A 305 7.02 -14.13 -6.92
C LEU A 305 8.54 -13.98 -6.81
N SER A 306 9.00 -13.63 -5.62
CA SER A 306 10.41 -13.40 -5.35
C SER A 306 10.85 -13.97 -4.01
N GLY A 307 12.13 -14.28 -3.92
CA GLY A 307 12.80 -14.71 -2.69
C GLY A 307 14.24 -14.26 -2.71
N GLN A 308 14.88 -14.20 -1.54
CA GLN A 308 16.28 -13.82 -1.45
C GLN A 308 17.02 -14.66 -0.42
N PHE A 309 18.30 -14.84 -0.64
CA PHE A 309 19.22 -15.42 0.33
C PHE A 309 20.56 -14.70 0.24
N SER A 310 21.39 -14.92 1.25
CA SER A 310 22.69 -14.27 1.38
C SER A 310 23.75 -15.28 1.78
N ILE A 311 24.97 -15.02 1.34
CA ILE A 311 26.16 -15.79 1.72
C ILE A 311 27.04 -14.99 2.67
N ASN A 312 27.86 -15.65 3.49
CA ASN A 312 28.83 -15.02 4.38
C ASN A 312 30.13 -14.58 3.64
N GLY A 313 30.03 -14.29 2.35
CA GLY A 313 31.15 -13.91 1.49
C GLY A 313 30.79 -12.79 0.51
N ILE A 314 31.78 -12.36 -0.27
CA ILE A 314 31.70 -11.34 -1.30
C ILE A 314 32.15 -11.98 -2.62
N PHE A 315 31.43 -11.68 -3.70
CA PHE A 315 31.87 -12.05 -5.05
C PHE A 315 33.00 -11.12 -5.47
N THR A 316 34.17 -11.67 -5.79
CA THR A 316 35.39 -10.89 -6.05
C THR A 316 35.27 -10.09 -7.34
N ASN A 317 34.82 -10.73 -8.42
CA ASN A 317 34.69 -10.14 -9.75
C ASN A 317 33.39 -10.57 -10.43
N LEU A 318 32.41 -9.66 -10.49
CA LEU A 318 31.11 -9.95 -11.12
C LEU A 318 31.18 -10.14 -12.64
N THR A 319 32.17 -9.57 -13.33
CA THR A 319 32.39 -9.81 -14.77
C THR A 319 32.86 -11.24 -15.02
N ARG A 320 33.74 -11.77 -14.16
CA ARG A 320 34.13 -13.19 -14.22
C ARG A 320 32.96 -14.10 -13.89
N MET A 321 32.13 -13.71 -12.91
CA MET A 321 30.90 -14.43 -12.58
C MET A 321 29.92 -14.44 -13.75
N GLN A 322 29.77 -13.33 -14.48
CA GLN A 322 28.92 -13.25 -15.67
C GLN A 322 29.31 -14.31 -16.72
N MET A 323 30.61 -14.50 -16.98
CA MET A 323 31.12 -15.50 -17.90
C MET A 323 30.91 -16.94 -17.41
N LYS A 324 30.94 -17.18 -16.10
CA LYS A 324 30.64 -18.50 -15.53
C LYS A 324 29.15 -18.81 -15.55
N PHE A 325 28.32 -17.83 -15.24
CA PHE A 325 26.87 -17.96 -15.27
C PHE A 325 26.28 -18.04 -16.68
N SER A 326 26.98 -17.56 -17.72
CA SER A 326 26.51 -17.64 -19.10
C SER A 326 26.33 -19.08 -19.59
N LYS A 327 27.01 -20.05 -18.96
CA LYS A 327 26.81 -21.49 -19.21
C LYS A 327 25.41 -21.98 -18.79
N TYR A 328 24.78 -21.30 -17.84
CA TYR A 328 23.52 -21.72 -17.24
C TYR A 328 22.31 -20.88 -17.68
N GLY A 329 22.54 -19.75 -18.35
CA GLY A 329 21.49 -18.84 -18.79
C GLY A 329 22.05 -17.55 -19.44
N SER A 330 21.15 -16.67 -19.84
CA SER A 330 21.54 -15.36 -20.38
C SER A 330 21.97 -14.44 -19.24
N THR A 331 23.12 -13.78 -19.38
CA THR A 331 23.67 -12.92 -18.32
C THR A 331 23.86 -11.49 -18.79
N THR A 332 23.56 -10.54 -17.90
CA THR A 332 23.72 -9.11 -18.15
C THR A 332 24.29 -8.45 -16.91
N TYR A 333 25.44 -7.79 -17.06
CA TYR A 333 26.06 -7.01 -15.99
C TYR A 333 26.63 -5.72 -16.57
N GLU A 334 25.99 -4.62 -16.20
CA GLU A 334 26.33 -3.27 -16.65
C GLU A 334 26.60 -2.42 -15.41
N PRO A 335 27.83 -2.42 -14.86
CA PRO A 335 28.13 -1.77 -13.58
C PRO A 335 27.82 -0.26 -13.55
N GLU A 336 27.87 0.39 -14.71
CA GLU A 336 27.52 1.80 -14.90
C GLU A 336 26.01 2.07 -14.74
N LEU A 337 25.16 1.07 -15.02
CA LEU A 337 23.70 1.16 -14.91
C LEU A 337 23.18 0.54 -13.62
N SER A 338 23.71 -0.61 -13.21
CA SER A 338 23.32 -1.34 -12.01
C SER A 338 24.49 -2.14 -11.43
N PRO A 339 24.72 -2.08 -10.10
CA PRO A 339 25.79 -2.84 -9.44
C PRO A 339 25.46 -4.34 -9.27
N MET A 340 24.41 -4.84 -9.93
CA MET A 340 23.93 -6.22 -9.85
C MET A 340 24.15 -6.96 -11.16
N LEU A 341 24.59 -8.21 -11.06
CA LEU A 341 24.60 -9.17 -12.16
C LEU A 341 23.21 -9.80 -12.27
N TYR A 342 22.62 -9.73 -13.45
CA TYR A 342 21.35 -10.37 -13.79
C TYR A 342 21.63 -11.66 -14.56
N VAL A 343 21.06 -12.78 -14.09
CA VAL A 343 21.18 -14.10 -14.74
C VAL A 343 19.79 -14.62 -15.01
N THR A 344 19.36 -14.60 -16.27
CA THR A 344 18.07 -15.14 -16.71
C THR A 344 18.22 -16.62 -17.00
N MET A 345 17.63 -17.43 -16.12
CA MET A 345 17.57 -18.89 -16.24
C MET A 345 16.18 -19.31 -16.74
N LYS A 346 16.03 -20.60 -17.07
CA LYS A 346 14.74 -21.14 -17.55
C LYS A 346 13.69 -21.08 -16.43
N GLY A 347 12.85 -20.04 -16.46
CA GLY A 347 11.70 -19.87 -15.56
C GLY A 347 11.92 -19.00 -14.32
N TYR A 348 13.11 -18.40 -14.14
CA TYR A 348 13.40 -17.40 -13.10
C TYR A 348 14.66 -16.59 -13.44
N THR A 349 14.79 -15.40 -12.88
CA THR A 349 15.97 -14.54 -13.00
C THR A 349 16.64 -14.41 -11.63
N LEU A 350 17.97 -14.49 -11.60
CA LEU A 350 18.78 -14.21 -10.43
C LEU A 350 19.34 -12.80 -10.49
N ASN A 351 19.17 -12.04 -9.43
CA ASN A 351 19.88 -10.78 -9.22
C ASN A 351 20.95 -11.01 -8.17
N ILE A 352 22.21 -10.88 -8.56
CA ILE A 352 23.37 -11.18 -7.74
C ILE A 352 24.11 -9.88 -7.46
N SER A 353 24.26 -9.52 -6.19
CA SER A 353 25.06 -8.38 -5.78
C SER A 353 26.50 -8.78 -5.48
N LYS A 354 27.45 -7.85 -5.64
CA LYS A 354 28.85 -8.06 -5.24
C LYS A 354 28.97 -8.45 -3.76
N SER A 355 28.09 -7.93 -2.90
CA SER A 355 28.09 -8.15 -1.46
C SER A 355 27.59 -9.52 -1.02
N GLY A 356 27.22 -10.43 -1.94
CA GLY A 356 26.82 -11.80 -1.61
C GLY A 356 25.32 -11.98 -1.36
N THR A 357 24.48 -11.04 -1.79
CA THR A 357 23.02 -11.22 -1.76
C THR A 357 22.52 -11.70 -3.11
N VAL A 358 21.75 -12.78 -3.11
CA VAL A 358 21.16 -13.37 -4.31
C VAL A 358 19.65 -13.33 -4.20
N GLN A 359 18.98 -12.74 -5.19
CA GLN A 359 17.52 -12.67 -5.27
C GLN A 359 17.04 -13.52 -6.45
N ILE A 360 15.99 -14.31 -6.23
CA ILE A 360 15.29 -15.09 -7.25
C ILE A 360 14.00 -14.32 -7.56
N ILE A 361 13.77 -13.96 -8.82
CA ILE A 361 12.65 -13.14 -9.28
C ILE A 361 11.99 -13.82 -10.49
N GLY A 362 10.68 -13.63 -10.66
CA GLY A 362 9.97 -14.06 -11.87
C GLY A 362 9.64 -15.55 -11.90
N ALA A 363 9.81 -16.26 -10.78
CA ALA A 363 9.42 -17.66 -10.66
C ALA A 363 7.91 -17.82 -10.89
N LYS A 364 7.51 -18.78 -11.75
CA LYS A 364 6.09 -19.03 -12.05
C LYS A 364 5.33 -19.72 -10.90
N SER A 365 6.03 -20.39 -9.99
CA SER A 365 5.42 -21.05 -8.83
C SER A 365 6.38 -21.07 -7.63
N PRO A 366 5.85 -21.19 -6.39
CA PRO A 366 6.68 -21.32 -5.19
C PRO A 366 7.62 -22.53 -5.23
N ALA A 367 7.19 -23.64 -5.84
CA ALA A 367 8.03 -24.83 -6.04
C ALA A 367 9.23 -24.54 -6.95
N ILE A 368 9.04 -23.80 -8.04
CA ILE A 368 10.14 -23.39 -8.93
C ILE A 368 11.13 -22.49 -8.18
N MET A 369 10.66 -21.60 -7.30
CA MET A 369 11.55 -20.76 -6.48
C MET A 369 12.38 -21.60 -5.49
N GLU A 370 11.77 -22.59 -4.84
CA GLU A 370 12.48 -23.49 -3.92
C GLU A 370 13.52 -24.34 -4.68
N ASN A 371 13.16 -24.85 -5.84
CA ASN A 371 14.06 -25.60 -6.71
C ASN A 371 15.20 -24.72 -7.24
N ALA A 372 14.92 -23.46 -7.59
CA ALA A 372 15.94 -22.49 -7.98
C ALA A 372 16.95 -22.24 -6.84
N TYR A 373 16.48 -22.11 -5.60
CA TYR A 373 17.37 -22.01 -4.44
C TYR A 373 18.24 -23.27 -4.28
N LYS A 374 17.65 -24.46 -4.42
CA LYS A 374 18.37 -25.74 -4.34
C LYS A 374 19.40 -25.89 -5.47
N ALA A 375 19.11 -25.39 -6.67
CA ALA A 375 20.00 -25.46 -7.83
C ALA A 375 21.16 -24.45 -7.76
N VAL A 376 20.91 -23.23 -7.28
CA VAL A 376 21.92 -22.16 -7.22
C VAL A 376 22.89 -22.34 -6.05
N THR A 377 22.43 -22.95 -4.96
CA THR A 377 23.24 -23.13 -3.74
C THR A 377 24.53 -23.95 -3.99
N PRO A 378 24.51 -25.09 -4.70
CA PRO A 378 25.70 -25.82 -5.14
C PRO A 378 26.64 -24.99 -6.03
N LEU A 379 26.10 -24.25 -7.01
CA LEU A 379 26.90 -23.41 -7.91
C LEU A 379 27.71 -22.37 -7.14
N ILE A 380 27.11 -21.75 -6.12
CA ILE A 380 27.83 -20.78 -5.29
C ILE A 380 28.97 -21.44 -4.49
N ARG A 381 28.81 -22.71 -4.07
CA ARG A 381 29.89 -23.46 -3.42
C ARG A 381 31.02 -23.79 -4.40
N GLU A 382 30.71 -24.09 -5.65
CA GLU A 382 31.70 -24.27 -6.72
C GLU A 382 32.50 -22.97 -6.93
N PHE A 383 31.82 -21.83 -7.04
CA PHE A 383 32.50 -20.53 -7.16
C PHE A 383 33.36 -20.16 -5.95
N TYR A 384 33.02 -20.65 -4.76
CA TYR A 384 33.89 -20.54 -3.59
C TYR A 384 35.15 -21.39 -3.72
N ARG A 385 35.04 -22.63 -4.21
CA ARG A 385 36.21 -23.50 -4.48
C ARG A 385 37.14 -22.90 -5.53
N ASP A 386 36.57 -22.22 -6.52
CA ASP A 386 37.32 -21.56 -7.60
C ASP A 386 37.96 -20.21 -7.19
N GLY A 387 37.74 -19.75 -5.95
CA GLY A 387 38.26 -18.48 -5.43
C GLY A 387 37.50 -17.23 -5.89
N ASP A 388 36.35 -17.38 -6.54
CA ASP A 388 35.50 -16.26 -6.98
C ASP A 388 34.58 -15.71 -5.88
N VAL A 389 34.40 -16.49 -4.81
CA VAL A 389 33.79 -16.02 -3.56
C VAL A 389 34.87 -15.98 -2.48
N LYS A 390 35.05 -14.82 -1.85
CA LYS A 390 35.92 -14.66 -0.67
C LYS A 390 35.07 -14.47 0.57
N ILE A 391 35.43 -15.16 1.65
CA ILE A 391 34.74 -15.01 2.93
C ILE A 391 35.04 -13.64 3.50
N ASP A 392 33.98 -12.97 3.91
CA ASP A 392 34.06 -11.69 4.58
C ASP A 392 33.91 -11.94 6.09
N ASN A 393 35.02 -11.91 6.81
CA ASN A 393 35.06 -12.15 8.24
C ASN A 393 34.23 -11.15 9.06
N THR A 394 33.86 -9.99 8.48
CA THR A 394 32.96 -9.03 9.11
C THR A 394 31.49 -9.49 9.12
N LYS A 395 31.11 -10.42 8.22
CA LYS A 395 29.76 -10.98 8.09
C LYS A 395 29.56 -12.30 8.84
N ARG A 396 30.61 -12.87 9.43
CA ARG A 396 30.47 -13.99 10.37
C ARG A 396 29.58 -13.49 11.51
N LYS A 397 28.32 -13.94 11.50
CA LYS A 397 27.47 -13.85 12.69
C LYS A 397 28.18 -14.69 13.72
N THR A 398 28.89 -14.03 14.65
CA THR A 398 29.21 -14.65 15.92
C THR A 398 27.91 -15.29 16.40
N LYS A 399 27.88 -16.63 16.46
CA LYS A 399 26.81 -17.34 17.13
C LYS A 399 26.83 -16.77 18.54
N ALA A 400 25.99 -15.78 18.80
CA ALA A 400 25.78 -15.27 20.14
C ALA A 400 25.42 -16.52 20.92
N LYS A 401 26.32 -16.96 21.82
CA LYS A 401 26.05 -18.06 22.73
C LYS A 401 24.74 -17.67 23.40
N ARG A 402 23.64 -18.27 22.95
CA ARG A 402 22.38 -18.25 23.65
C ARG A 402 22.78 -18.78 25.01
N LYS A 403 22.82 -17.92 26.03
CA LYS A 403 22.81 -18.38 27.41
C LYS A 403 21.54 -19.20 27.50
N THR A 404 21.69 -20.51 27.42
CA THR A 404 20.71 -21.46 27.88
C THR A 404 20.41 -21.01 29.30
N LYS A 405 19.25 -20.39 29.50
CA LYS A 405 18.65 -20.40 30.83
C LYS A 405 18.64 -21.87 31.21
N LYS A 406 19.31 -22.22 32.30
CA LYS A 406 19.23 -23.55 32.91
C LYS A 406 17.75 -23.91 32.97
N VAL A 407 17.34 -24.84 32.11
CA VAL A 407 16.04 -25.48 32.21
C VAL A 407 16.18 -26.36 33.43
N SER A 408 15.49 -25.98 34.50
CA SER A 408 15.30 -26.87 35.64
C SER A 408 14.66 -28.18 35.16
N PRO A 409 15.01 -29.34 35.76
CA PRO A 409 14.45 -30.62 35.34
C PRO A 409 12.90 -30.58 35.36
N PRO A 410 12.22 -31.25 34.41
CA PRO A 410 10.77 -31.31 34.42
C PRO A 410 10.33 -31.96 35.73
N LYS A 411 9.53 -31.24 36.53
CA LYS A 411 8.85 -31.84 37.68
C LYS A 411 7.97 -32.97 37.16
N LYS A 412 8.26 -34.19 37.61
CA LYS A 412 7.44 -35.39 37.39
C LYS A 412 5.97 -35.04 37.62
N THR A 413 5.16 -35.16 36.58
CA THR A 413 3.70 -35.05 36.65
C THR A 413 3.18 -36.17 37.51
N LYS A 414 2.54 -35.82 38.64
CA LYS A 414 1.68 -36.74 39.39
C LYS A 414 0.52 -37.19 38.48
N PRO A 415 0.04 -38.44 38.60
CA PRO A 415 -1.02 -38.95 37.74
C PRO A 415 -2.28 -38.09 37.87
N ILE A 416 -2.78 -37.64 36.71
CA ILE A 416 -4.02 -36.88 36.59
C ILE A 416 -5.17 -37.86 36.82
N VAL A 417 -5.77 -37.80 38.01
CA VAL A 417 -7.13 -38.30 38.22
C VAL A 417 -8.04 -37.43 37.36
N LYS A 418 -8.72 -38.05 36.39
CA LYS A 418 -9.69 -37.41 35.49
C LYS A 418 -10.75 -36.66 36.32
N ARG A 419 -10.63 -35.33 36.41
CA ARG A 419 -11.68 -34.48 37.00
C ARG A 419 -12.84 -34.37 36.02
N LYS A 420 -14.04 -34.69 36.50
CA LYS A 420 -15.31 -34.57 35.78
C LYS A 420 -15.49 -33.14 35.22
N ALA A 421 -16.11 -33.06 34.05
CA ALA A 421 -16.26 -31.86 33.24
C ALA A 421 -16.81 -30.64 34.02
N PRO A 422 -16.37 -29.40 33.69
CA PRO A 422 -16.92 -28.19 34.30
C PRO A 422 -18.42 -28.04 33.94
N LEU A 423 -19.25 -27.73 34.95
CA LEU A 423 -20.69 -27.61 34.83
C LEU A 423 -21.12 -26.58 33.76
N THR A 424 -22.19 -26.91 33.05
CA THR A 424 -22.79 -26.10 31.97
C THR A 424 -23.49 -24.85 32.51
N ASN A 425 -23.70 -23.84 31.65
CA ASN A 425 -24.28 -22.55 32.05
C ASN A 425 -25.72 -22.65 32.61
N SER A 426 -26.49 -23.67 32.24
CA SER A 426 -27.83 -23.94 32.77
C SER A 426 -27.77 -24.48 34.21
N GLN A 427 -26.81 -25.36 34.50
CA GLN A 427 -26.57 -25.91 35.85
C GLN A 427 -26.13 -24.81 36.83
N ILE A 428 -25.41 -23.79 36.36
CA ILE A 428 -24.97 -22.66 37.19
C ILE A 428 -26.13 -21.73 37.57
N ASN A 429 -27.12 -21.54 36.68
CA ASN A 429 -28.28 -20.69 36.96
C ASN A 429 -29.33 -21.37 37.86
N ALA A 430 -29.34 -22.71 37.94
CA ALA A 430 -30.25 -23.47 38.79
C ALA A 430 -29.77 -23.64 40.24
N LEU A 431 -28.51 -23.29 40.56
CA LEU A 431 -27.92 -23.51 41.87
C LEU A 431 -28.32 -22.40 42.86
N LYS A 432 -29.42 -22.61 43.59
CA LYS A 432 -29.58 -22.02 44.94
C LYS A 432 -28.46 -22.61 45.81
N ILE A 433 -27.39 -21.86 46.03
CA ILE A 433 -26.23 -22.37 46.79
C ILE A 433 -26.57 -22.38 48.27
N ASP A 434 -27.08 -23.51 48.75
CA ASP A 434 -27.19 -23.81 50.17
C ASP A 434 -25.79 -23.97 50.79
N GLY A 435 -25.64 -23.60 52.06
CA GLY A 435 -24.34 -23.56 52.74
C GLY A 435 -23.50 -24.82 52.58
N LYS A 436 -24.12 -26.00 52.70
CA LYS A 436 -23.45 -27.30 52.60
C LYS A 436 -22.88 -27.64 51.21
N LYS A 437 -23.40 -27.03 50.13
CA LYS A 437 -22.87 -27.26 48.76
C LYS A 437 -21.65 -26.37 48.45
N CYS A 438 -21.57 -25.21 49.08
CA CYS A 438 -20.47 -24.28 48.91
C CYS A 438 -19.15 -24.84 49.47
N ASP A 439 -19.23 -25.59 50.58
CA ASP A 439 -18.10 -26.25 51.22
C ASP A 439 -17.59 -27.48 50.44
N ARG A 440 -18.36 -28.00 49.49
CA ARG A 440 -17.98 -29.16 48.65
C ARG A 440 -17.26 -28.76 47.35
N MET A 441 -17.35 -27.51 46.90
CA MET A 441 -16.65 -27.05 45.68
C MET A 441 -15.18 -26.73 45.94
N SER A 442 -14.32 -26.81 44.93
CA SER A 442 -12.94 -26.35 45.05
C SER A 442 -12.83 -24.82 45.06
N ARG A 443 -11.72 -24.29 45.58
CA ARG A 443 -11.50 -22.83 45.66
C ARG A 443 -11.48 -22.15 44.28
N ASP A 444 -11.00 -22.85 43.25
CA ASP A 444 -10.94 -22.30 41.89
C ASP A 444 -12.30 -22.29 41.19
N GLU A 445 -13.14 -23.30 41.45
CA GLU A 445 -14.54 -23.31 41.02
C GLU A 445 -15.32 -22.17 41.68
N LEU A 446 -15.10 -21.95 42.97
CA LEU A 446 -15.69 -20.81 43.70
C LEU A 446 -15.22 -19.47 43.16
N LYS A 447 -13.93 -19.28 42.84
CA LYS A 447 -13.43 -18.05 42.20
C LYS A 447 -14.03 -17.83 40.81
N THR A 448 -14.24 -18.91 40.05
CA THR A 448 -14.84 -18.84 38.71
C THR A 448 -16.31 -18.47 38.79
N LEU A 449 -17.05 -19.08 39.72
CA LEU A 449 -18.45 -18.76 40.00
C LEU A 449 -18.59 -17.33 40.55
N ALA A 450 -17.72 -16.93 41.47
CA ALA A 450 -17.63 -15.57 42.00
C ALA A 450 -17.40 -14.52 40.91
N ARG A 451 -16.51 -14.80 39.94
CA ARG A 451 -16.29 -13.93 38.78
C ARG A 451 -17.53 -13.82 37.90
N LYS A 452 -18.26 -14.91 37.67
CA LYS A 452 -19.54 -14.91 36.92
C LYS A 452 -20.62 -14.11 37.63
N VAL A 453 -20.67 -14.12 38.97
CA VAL A 453 -21.57 -13.24 39.76
C VAL A 453 -21.00 -11.82 39.98
N GLY A 454 -19.85 -11.50 39.35
CA GLY A 454 -19.25 -10.17 39.32
C GLY A 454 -18.43 -9.77 40.55
N ILE A 455 -17.90 -10.72 41.31
CA ILE A 455 -16.91 -10.50 42.37
C ILE A 455 -15.52 -10.67 41.71
N LEU A 456 -14.81 -9.55 41.52
CA LEU A 456 -13.53 -9.51 40.81
C LEU A 456 -12.33 -9.46 41.77
N SER A 457 -12.53 -8.97 42.99
CA SER A 457 -11.51 -8.85 44.03
C SER A 457 -11.61 -10.01 45.01
N PHE A 458 -10.59 -10.86 45.03
CA PHE A 458 -10.44 -11.96 45.99
C PHE A 458 -9.44 -11.63 47.10
N ARG A 459 -9.25 -10.34 47.40
CA ARG A 459 -8.32 -9.88 48.44
C ARG A 459 -9.08 -9.10 49.50
N ILE A 460 -8.76 -9.38 50.76
CA ILE A 460 -9.24 -8.67 51.95
C ILE A 460 -8.08 -7.85 52.50
N LYS A 461 -8.37 -6.60 52.88
CA LYS A 461 -7.46 -5.74 53.63
C LYS A 461 -7.77 -5.86 55.11
N ASN A 462 -6.80 -6.31 55.89
CA ASN A 462 -6.83 -6.26 57.35
C ASN A 462 -5.75 -5.26 57.78
N GLY A 463 -6.11 -3.98 57.88
CA GLY A 463 -5.16 -2.90 58.17
C GLY A 463 -4.07 -2.77 57.09
N PRO A 464 -2.76 -2.73 57.44
CA PRO A 464 -1.68 -2.54 56.48
C PRO A 464 -1.39 -3.77 55.61
N THR A 465 -1.99 -4.93 55.91
CA THR A 465 -1.73 -6.18 55.19
C THR A 465 -2.91 -6.60 54.31
N THR A 466 -2.61 -7.06 53.09
CA THR A 466 -3.58 -7.65 52.16
C THR A 466 -3.39 -9.16 52.08
N ARG A 467 -4.47 -9.92 52.34
CA ARG A 467 -4.51 -11.39 52.19
C ARG A 467 -5.58 -11.82 51.19
N ASP A 468 -5.41 -13.00 50.61
CA ASP A 468 -6.45 -13.58 49.73
C ASP A 468 -7.64 -14.11 50.54
N MET A 469 -8.85 -14.00 49.99
CA MET A 469 -10.10 -14.50 50.57
C MET A 469 -10.07 -16.02 50.72
N ARG A 470 -10.42 -16.52 51.90
CA ARG A 470 -10.62 -17.94 52.21
C ARG A 470 -11.90 -18.48 51.57
N LYS A 471 -12.08 -19.80 51.60
CA LYS A 471 -13.13 -20.52 50.85
C LYS A 471 -14.54 -20.13 51.34
N ASP A 472 -14.71 -20.13 52.65
CA ASP A 472 -15.84 -19.62 53.43
C ASP A 472 -16.16 -18.16 53.10
N GLU A 473 -15.14 -17.29 53.04
CA GLU A 473 -15.32 -15.86 52.73
C GLU A 473 -15.80 -15.63 51.28
N ILE A 474 -15.30 -16.41 50.31
CA ILE A 474 -15.78 -16.38 48.92
C ILE A 474 -17.23 -16.87 48.85
N CYS A 475 -17.56 -17.93 49.59
CA CYS A 475 -18.91 -18.46 49.68
C CYS A 475 -19.90 -17.47 50.31
N ALA A 476 -19.51 -16.77 51.36
CA ALA A 476 -20.32 -15.72 51.99
C ALA A 476 -20.56 -14.55 51.03
N ALA A 477 -19.53 -14.13 50.28
CA ALA A 477 -19.66 -13.05 49.30
C ALA A 477 -20.59 -13.43 48.12
N ILE A 478 -20.56 -14.68 47.68
CA ILE A 478 -21.49 -15.19 46.65
C ILE A 478 -22.92 -15.22 47.21
N LYS A 479 -23.13 -15.71 48.44
CA LYS A 479 -24.46 -15.73 49.09
C LYS A 479 -25.05 -14.34 49.27
N ALA A 480 -24.25 -13.36 49.69
CA ALA A 480 -24.68 -11.97 49.88
C ALA A 480 -25.18 -11.34 48.56
N LYS A 481 -24.60 -11.74 47.43
CA LYS A 481 -24.96 -11.25 46.09
C LYS A 481 -26.09 -12.04 45.41
N SER A 482 -26.28 -13.29 45.82
CA SER A 482 -27.30 -14.23 45.34
C SER A 482 -28.69 -13.97 45.94
N LYS A 483 -28.77 -13.35 47.13
CA LYS A 483 -30.06 -12.86 47.65
C LYS A 483 -30.68 -11.90 46.65
N THR A 484 -31.81 -12.31 46.07
CA THR A 484 -32.65 -11.59 45.11
C THR A 484 -32.68 -10.08 45.39
N LYS A 485 -32.20 -9.27 44.44
CA LYS A 485 -32.22 -7.81 44.53
C LYS A 485 -33.67 -7.30 44.59
N ASN A 486 -34.18 -7.06 45.79
CA ASN A 486 -35.38 -6.27 46.01
C ASN A 486 -35.01 -4.80 45.80
N VAL A 487 -35.32 -4.22 44.63
CA VAL A 487 -35.17 -2.77 44.42
C VAL A 487 -36.39 -2.11 45.03
N THR A 488 -36.19 -1.28 46.06
CA THR A 488 -37.25 -0.48 46.67
C THR A 488 -37.32 0.90 46.03
N VAL A 489 -38.53 1.35 45.68
CA VAL A 489 -38.80 2.72 45.22
C VAL A 489 -39.54 3.46 46.35
N LYS A 490 -39.09 4.66 46.70
CA LYS A 490 -39.70 5.48 47.74
C LYS A 490 -41.03 6.04 47.20
N ASN A 491 -42.15 5.68 47.81
CA ASN A 491 -43.46 6.22 47.44
C ASN A 491 -43.73 7.50 48.23
N THR A 492 -43.80 8.63 47.55
CA THR A 492 -43.90 9.97 48.15
C THR A 492 -45.23 10.22 48.86
N ASN A 493 -46.32 9.51 48.53
CA ASN A 493 -47.64 9.73 49.13
C ASN A 493 -47.91 8.96 50.44
N LYS A 494 -47.05 7.99 50.81
CA LYS A 494 -47.24 7.16 52.03
C LYS A 494 -45.97 7.01 52.88
N ASN A 495 -44.89 7.74 52.58
CA ASN A 495 -43.58 7.64 53.27
C ASN A 495 -43.07 6.21 53.52
N LYS A 496 -43.41 5.26 52.63
CA LYS A 496 -43.02 3.85 52.74
C LYS A 496 -42.33 3.37 51.45
N ASN A 497 -41.28 2.58 51.62
CA ASN A 497 -40.51 1.99 50.54
C ASN A 497 -41.29 0.81 49.92
N VAL A 498 -41.60 0.89 48.62
CA VAL A 498 -42.35 -0.14 47.90
C VAL A 498 -41.36 -1.06 47.18
N LYS A 499 -41.42 -2.37 47.45
CA LYS A 499 -40.56 -3.38 46.82
C LYS A 499 -41.07 -3.71 45.41
N LEU A 500 -40.17 -3.72 44.43
CA LEU A 500 -40.45 -4.23 43.07
C LEU A 500 -39.91 -5.66 42.95
N SER A 501 -40.78 -6.65 42.76
CA SER A 501 -40.43 -8.07 42.75
C SER A 501 -41.20 -8.86 41.66
N GLY A 502 -40.82 -10.11 41.41
CA GLY A 502 -41.41 -10.92 40.34
C GLY A 502 -40.92 -10.57 38.93
N THR A 503 -41.39 -11.32 37.94
CA THR A 503 -41.02 -11.19 36.51
C THR A 503 -42.21 -11.50 35.60
N GLY A 504 -42.36 -10.78 34.49
CA GLY A 504 -43.42 -10.99 33.51
C GLY A 504 -44.84 -10.87 34.11
N SER A 505 -45.69 -11.87 33.91
CA SER A 505 -47.08 -11.89 34.41
C SER A 505 -47.19 -11.88 35.95
N THR A 506 -46.11 -12.24 36.65
CA THR A 506 -46.02 -12.25 38.12
C THR A 506 -45.35 -11.01 38.69
N PHE A 507 -45.08 -9.99 37.86
CA PHE A 507 -44.45 -8.75 38.31
C PHE A 507 -45.33 -8.02 39.34
N ARG A 508 -44.77 -7.76 40.52
CA ARG A 508 -45.42 -7.15 41.68
C ARG A 508 -44.84 -5.77 41.98
N VAL A 509 -45.73 -4.84 42.31
CA VAL A 509 -45.39 -3.52 42.82
C VAL A 509 -45.93 -3.44 44.25
N GLY A 510 -45.04 -3.67 45.22
CA GLY A 510 -45.40 -3.91 46.61
C GLY A 510 -45.94 -5.31 46.82
N GLY A 511 -47.07 -5.43 47.53
CA GLY A 511 -47.71 -6.73 47.82
C GLY A 511 -48.58 -7.30 46.69
N LYS A 512 -49.06 -6.46 45.76
CA LYS A 512 -50.02 -6.83 44.69
C LYS A 512 -49.34 -6.95 43.33
N LEU A 513 -49.95 -7.70 42.41
CA LEU A 513 -49.50 -7.77 41.00
C LEU A 513 -49.66 -6.40 40.34
N CYS A 514 -48.76 -6.09 39.41
CA CYS A 514 -48.77 -4.81 38.70
C CYS A 514 -50.04 -4.63 37.86
N ARG A 515 -50.58 -5.73 37.32
CA ARG A 515 -51.81 -5.76 36.51
C ARG A 515 -53.06 -5.42 37.30
N ASP A 516 -53.09 -5.83 38.57
CA ASP A 516 -54.23 -5.64 39.48
C ASP A 516 -54.32 -4.21 40.03
N LYS A 517 -53.33 -3.35 39.71
CA LYS A 517 -53.34 -1.94 40.10
C LYS A 517 -54.18 -1.09 39.15
N THR A 518 -54.64 0.05 39.67
CA THR A 518 -55.30 1.07 38.86
C THR A 518 -54.29 1.74 37.92
N LEU A 519 -54.76 2.22 36.77
CA LEU A 519 -53.89 2.86 35.78
C LEU A 519 -53.21 4.12 36.34
N THR A 520 -53.89 4.84 37.24
CA THR A 520 -53.38 6.02 37.94
C THR A 520 -52.20 5.67 38.85
N GLU A 521 -52.31 4.60 39.66
CA GLU A 521 -51.21 4.12 40.50
C GLU A 521 -50.00 3.70 39.66
N ILE A 522 -50.22 2.96 38.57
CA ILE A 522 -49.12 2.51 37.69
C ILE A 522 -48.40 3.70 37.06
N LYS A 523 -49.14 4.74 36.61
CA LYS A 523 -48.54 5.97 36.07
C LYS A 523 -47.71 6.72 37.12
N GLN A 524 -48.13 6.74 38.38
CA GLN A 524 -47.35 7.33 39.48
C GLN A 524 -46.02 6.57 39.69
N PHE A 525 -46.03 5.25 39.69
CA PHE A 525 -44.80 4.45 39.79
C PHE A 525 -43.88 4.61 38.57
N ALA A 526 -44.46 4.73 37.37
CA ALA A 526 -43.71 5.01 36.14
C ALA A 526 -43.05 6.40 36.18
N ALA A 527 -43.76 7.42 36.65
CA ALA A 527 -43.22 8.77 36.82
C ALA A 527 -42.05 8.81 37.82
N LEU A 528 -42.14 8.06 38.93
CA LEU A 528 -41.05 7.93 39.91
C LEU A 528 -39.77 7.30 39.32
N LEU A 529 -39.92 6.42 38.32
CA LEU A 529 -38.81 5.83 37.59
C LEU A 529 -38.37 6.65 36.37
N LYS A 530 -38.87 7.88 36.23
CA LYS A 530 -38.62 8.79 35.10
C LYS A 530 -39.02 8.20 33.75
N ILE A 531 -40.10 7.41 33.71
CA ILE A 531 -40.68 6.87 32.48
C ILE A 531 -41.75 7.84 31.99
N ASN A 532 -41.73 8.17 30.69
CA ASN A 532 -42.70 9.09 30.11
C ASN A 532 -44.10 8.45 30.02
N THR A 533 -45.10 9.06 30.66
CA THR A 533 -46.48 8.54 30.79
C THR A 533 -47.52 9.35 30.00
N SER A 534 -47.10 10.27 29.13
CA SER A 534 -47.99 11.23 28.43
C SER A 534 -48.88 10.66 27.31
N GLY A 535 -48.89 9.35 27.08
CA GLY A 535 -49.69 8.70 26.01
C GLY A 535 -50.84 7.80 26.53
N LYS A 536 -51.75 7.41 25.61
CA LYS A 536 -52.78 6.35 25.82
C LYS A 536 -52.13 4.95 25.93
N GLN A 537 -51.25 4.75 26.91
CA GLN A 537 -50.59 3.45 27.14
C GLN A 537 -51.49 2.52 27.96
N THR A 538 -51.50 1.24 27.60
CA THR A 538 -52.22 0.18 28.33
C THR A 538 -51.50 -0.18 29.63
N LYS A 539 -52.24 -0.72 30.62
CA LYS A 539 -51.68 -1.13 31.93
C LYS A 539 -50.49 -2.08 31.77
N ASP A 540 -50.59 -3.04 30.86
CA ASP A 540 -49.55 -4.03 30.58
C ASP A 540 -48.27 -3.42 30.00
N ALA A 541 -48.40 -2.43 29.11
CA ALA A 541 -47.25 -1.75 28.51
C ALA A 541 -46.45 -0.99 29.58
N LEU A 542 -47.15 -0.31 30.50
CA LEU A 542 -46.52 0.41 31.61
C LEU A 542 -45.84 -0.56 32.60
N CYS A 543 -46.49 -1.68 32.95
CA CYS A 543 -45.88 -2.69 33.81
C CYS A 543 -44.59 -3.28 33.21
N LYS A 544 -44.56 -3.58 31.91
CA LYS A 544 -43.35 -4.04 31.20
C LYS A 544 -42.24 -2.99 31.19
N GLN A 545 -42.58 -1.71 31.03
CA GLN A 545 -41.60 -0.63 31.08
C GLN A 545 -41.00 -0.44 32.48
N ILE A 546 -41.82 -0.51 33.52
CA ILE A 546 -41.37 -0.47 34.93
C ILE A 546 -40.43 -1.65 35.22
N GLU A 547 -40.77 -2.87 34.76
CA GLU A 547 -39.91 -4.05 34.88
C GLU A 547 -38.57 -3.86 34.14
N LYS A 548 -38.60 -3.31 32.92
CA LYS A 548 -37.39 -3.03 32.13
C LYS A 548 -36.50 -1.98 32.81
N SER A 549 -37.07 -0.95 33.41
CA SER A 549 -36.33 0.05 34.19
C SER A 549 -35.72 -0.55 35.46
N ARG A 550 -36.43 -1.45 36.16
CA ARG A 550 -35.87 -2.25 37.27
C ARG A 550 -34.67 -3.09 36.80
N ASN A 551 -34.80 -3.78 35.66
CA ASN A 551 -33.72 -4.59 35.08
C ASN A 551 -32.47 -3.75 34.76
N ASN A 552 -32.67 -2.52 34.29
CA ASN A 552 -31.57 -1.60 33.99
C ASN A 552 -30.92 -1.03 35.26
N LEU A 553 -31.69 -0.73 36.30
CA LEU A 553 -31.15 -0.32 37.62
C LEU A 553 -30.39 -1.47 38.32
N ALA A 554 -30.79 -2.72 38.07
CA ALA A 554 -30.13 -3.91 38.62
C ALA A 554 -28.82 -4.28 37.91
N LYS A 555 -28.54 -3.74 36.71
CA LYS A 555 -27.26 -3.95 36.00
C LYS A 555 -26.13 -3.23 36.76
N PRO A 556 -24.99 -3.90 37.04
CA PRO A 556 -23.83 -3.23 37.62
C PRO A 556 -23.32 -2.14 36.66
N LYS A 557 -23.07 -0.93 37.18
CA LYS A 557 -22.44 0.14 36.40
C LYS A 557 -21.07 -0.34 35.88
N PRO A 558 -20.68 0.00 34.64
CA PRO A 558 -19.37 -0.37 34.11
C PRO A 558 -18.26 0.18 35.03
N PRO A 559 -17.20 -0.61 35.28
CA PRO A 559 -16.12 -0.15 36.16
C PRO A 559 -15.50 1.11 35.58
N PRO A 560 -15.20 2.14 36.41
CA PRO A 560 -14.43 3.28 35.95
C PRO A 560 -13.07 2.78 35.44
N PRO A 561 -12.53 3.39 34.36
CA PRO A 561 -11.24 3.00 33.84
C PRO A 561 -10.18 3.03 34.94
N PRO A 562 -9.24 2.07 34.96
CA PRO A 562 -8.22 1.99 36.01
C PRO A 562 -7.45 3.31 36.07
N LYS A 563 -7.31 3.89 37.27
CA LYS A 563 -6.52 5.12 37.47
C LYS A 563 -5.10 4.90 36.93
N PRO A 564 -4.57 5.82 36.11
CA PRO A 564 -3.24 5.66 35.53
C PRO A 564 -2.19 5.54 36.63
N THR A 565 -1.25 4.62 36.45
CA THR A 565 -0.17 4.37 37.40
C THR A 565 0.72 5.62 37.53
N LYS A 566 1.33 5.88 38.70
CA LYS A 566 2.27 7.00 38.90
C LYS A 566 3.34 7.10 37.81
N ARG A 567 3.81 5.96 37.28
CA ARG A 567 4.78 5.88 36.17
C ARG A 567 4.21 6.34 34.83
N ASN A 568 2.93 6.10 34.56
CA ASN A 568 2.26 6.58 33.35
C ASN A 568 2.03 8.08 33.42
N VAL A 569 1.60 8.60 34.57
CA VAL A 569 1.46 10.04 34.82
C VAL A 569 2.80 10.77 34.67
N GLN A 570 3.89 10.20 35.19
CA GLN A 570 5.23 10.77 35.00
C GLN A 570 5.71 10.73 33.54
N LYS A 571 5.42 9.66 32.80
CA LYS A 571 5.73 9.57 31.36
C LYS A 571 4.95 10.62 30.57
N GLU A 572 3.65 10.76 30.83
CA GLU A 572 2.79 11.76 30.20
C GLU A 572 3.29 13.19 30.47
N LYS A 573 3.63 13.52 31.72
CA LYS A 573 4.23 14.82 32.07
C LYS A 573 5.55 15.07 31.33
N LYS A 574 6.44 14.08 31.26
CA LYS A 574 7.71 14.20 30.50
C LYS A 574 7.46 14.40 28.99
N THR A 575 6.51 13.68 28.41
CA THR A 575 6.15 13.83 26.99
C THR A 575 5.51 15.20 26.72
N GLN A 576 4.69 15.72 27.63
CA GLN A 576 4.12 17.07 27.52
C GLN A 576 5.22 18.14 27.51
N VAL A 577 6.14 18.09 28.48
CA VAL A 577 7.28 19.03 28.55
C VAL A 577 8.17 18.96 27.31
N GLN A 578 8.46 17.76 26.79
CA GLN A 578 9.23 17.61 25.55
C GLN A 578 8.49 18.16 24.33
N THR A 579 7.16 17.97 24.27
CA THR A 579 6.31 18.48 23.18
C THR A 579 6.27 20.01 23.20
N GLU A 580 6.18 20.63 24.38
CA GLU A 580 6.23 22.08 24.54
C GLU A 580 7.59 22.65 24.12
N LYS A 581 8.70 22.06 24.58
CA LYS A 581 10.06 22.45 24.15
C LYS A 581 10.24 22.33 22.63
N MET A 582 9.68 21.29 22.02
CA MET A 582 9.70 21.12 20.56
C MET A 582 8.89 22.22 19.85
N LYS A 583 7.66 22.52 20.32
CA LYS A 583 6.81 23.58 19.75
C LYS A 583 7.46 24.96 19.86
N GLU A 584 8.06 25.26 21.01
CA GLU A 584 8.78 26.51 21.23
C GLU A 584 10.00 26.63 20.30
N ARG A 585 10.74 25.53 20.12
CA ARG A 585 11.88 25.51 19.20
C ARG A 585 11.46 25.70 17.74
N VAL A 586 10.36 25.08 17.30
CA VAL A 586 9.78 25.29 15.95
C VAL A 586 9.51 26.77 15.67
N LYS A 587 8.97 27.51 16.65
CA LYS A 587 8.78 28.96 16.55
C LYS A 587 10.12 29.71 16.48
N ARG A 588 11.07 29.40 17.38
CA ARG A 588 12.39 30.05 17.44
C ARG A 588 13.21 29.89 16.15
N VAL A 589 13.12 28.74 15.49
CA VAL A 589 13.80 28.50 14.20
C VAL A 589 13.00 28.97 12.99
N GLY A 590 11.80 29.53 13.18
CA GLY A 590 10.93 30.05 12.13
C GLY A 590 10.40 28.97 11.19
N LEU A 591 10.00 27.81 11.73
CA LEU A 591 9.42 26.69 10.98
C LEU A 591 7.88 26.60 11.09
N ASP A 592 7.25 27.58 11.73
CA ASP A 592 5.79 27.77 11.70
C ASP A 592 5.34 28.44 10.39
N ASP A 593 4.05 28.29 10.05
CA ASP A 593 3.53 28.73 8.74
C ASP A 593 3.69 30.24 8.50
N ASN A 594 3.52 31.05 9.54
CA ASN A 594 3.57 32.51 9.43
C ASN A 594 5.00 33.00 9.27
N SER A 595 5.94 32.47 10.05
CA SER A 595 7.36 32.79 9.91
C SER A 595 7.93 32.35 8.57
N ILE A 596 7.59 31.14 8.09
CA ILE A 596 8.04 30.68 6.76
C ILE A 596 7.48 31.60 5.67
N ARG A 597 6.21 32.01 5.76
CA ARG A 597 5.60 32.90 4.77
C ARG A 597 6.31 34.26 4.71
N LYS A 598 6.55 34.91 5.86
CA LYS A 598 7.28 36.18 5.93
C LYS A 598 8.71 36.06 5.38
N ASP A 599 9.42 34.98 5.73
CA ASP A 599 10.76 34.74 5.23
C ASP A 599 10.77 34.50 3.71
N LEU A 600 9.79 33.76 3.19
CA LEU A 600 9.63 33.55 1.76
C LEU A 600 9.42 34.87 1.02
N GLU A 601 8.54 35.74 1.50
CA GLU A 601 8.30 37.06 0.92
C GLU A 601 9.60 37.89 0.85
N LYS A 602 10.41 37.84 1.92
CA LYS A 602 11.73 38.48 1.97
C LYS A 602 12.71 37.87 0.96
N GLN A 603 12.77 36.54 0.84
CA GLN A 603 13.66 35.84 -0.11
C GLN A 603 13.24 36.04 -1.57
N TYR A 604 11.93 36.12 -1.84
CA TYR A 604 11.42 36.47 -3.16
C TYR A 604 11.73 37.93 -3.52
N GLY A 605 11.63 38.84 -2.55
CA GLY A 605 11.94 40.26 -2.70
C GLY A 605 10.76 41.06 -3.27
N LYS A 606 10.70 42.35 -2.91
CA LYS A 606 9.56 43.26 -3.17
C LYS A 606 9.18 43.33 -4.65
N ALA A 607 10.16 43.49 -5.55
CA ALA A 607 9.92 43.58 -6.98
C ALA A 607 9.30 42.29 -7.57
N TRP A 608 9.77 41.12 -7.14
CA TRP A 608 9.25 39.83 -7.59
C TRP A 608 7.85 39.57 -7.07
N MET A 609 7.62 39.86 -5.78
CA MET A 609 6.33 39.69 -5.14
C MET A 609 5.27 40.61 -5.74
N ASN A 610 5.60 41.89 -5.97
CA ASN A 610 4.68 42.85 -6.56
C ASN A 610 4.26 42.47 -7.98
N ARG A 611 5.20 41.95 -8.78
CA ARG A 611 4.95 41.57 -10.17
C ARG A 611 4.16 40.28 -10.30
N TYR A 612 4.58 39.21 -9.63
CA TYR A 612 4.07 37.86 -9.92
C TYR A 612 3.11 37.28 -8.87
N LYS A 613 3.15 37.76 -7.61
CA LYS A 613 2.30 37.29 -6.50
C LYS A 613 2.12 35.75 -6.47
N PRO A 614 3.22 34.96 -6.38
CA PRO A 614 3.12 33.49 -6.41
C PRO A 614 2.35 32.92 -5.21
N ASN A 615 1.70 31.77 -5.39
CA ASN A 615 1.00 31.09 -4.30
C ASN A 615 1.98 30.49 -3.28
N LEU A 616 2.11 31.12 -2.11
CA LEU A 616 3.06 30.71 -1.07
C LEU A 616 2.58 29.51 -0.23
N THR A 617 1.30 29.12 -0.29
CA THR A 617 0.76 28.05 0.56
C THR A 617 1.44 26.71 0.30
N GLN A 618 1.68 26.37 -0.97
CA GLN A 618 2.39 25.14 -1.33
C GLN A 618 3.89 25.24 -1.02
N ASP A 619 4.48 26.42 -1.18
CA ASP A 619 5.89 26.67 -0.90
C ASP A 619 6.21 26.51 0.59
N VAL A 620 5.33 26.99 1.48
CA VAL A 620 5.43 26.79 2.93
C VAL A 620 5.44 25.30 3.28
N ARG A 621 4.55 24.50 2.68
CA ARG A 621 4.52 23.04 2.89
C ARG A 621 5.80 22.37 2.40
N ASN A 622 6.28 22.77 1.23
CA ASN A 622 7.50 22.21 0.65
C ASN A 622 8.72 22.48 1.55
N ILE A 623 8.83 23.67 2.15
CA ILE A 623 9.90 24.00 3.10
C ILE A 623 9.80 23.17 4.37
N LYS A 624 8.59 23.02 4.94
CA LYS A 624 8.39 22.16 6.12
C LYS A 624 8.82 20.72 5.85
N ASN A 625 8.48 20.19 4.67
CA ASN A 625 8.87 18.85 4.25
C ASN A 625 10.38 18.71 4.00
N ALA A 626 11.04 19.73 3.45
CA ALA A 626 12.48 19.72 3.27
C ALA A 626 13.22 19.78 4.63
N ALA A 627 12.74 20.62 5.55
CA ALA A 627 13.33 20.76 6.87
C ALA A 627 13.17 19.49 7.75
N SER A 628 12.09 18.71 7.58
CA SER A 628 11.92 17.44 8.30
C SER A 628 12.88 16.35 7.81
N ARG A 629 13.28 16.40 6.53
CA ARG A 629 14.18 15.44 5.86
C ARG A 629 15.69 15.70 6.09
N VAL A 630 16.05 16.78 6.79
CA VAL A 630 17.46 17.08 7.12
C VAL A 630 18.10 15.89 7.85
N ASN A 631 19.32 15.51 7.45
CA ASN A 631 20.05 14.39 8.05
C ASN A 631 20.20 14.57 9.57
N SER A 632 20.09 13.46 10.31
CA SER A 632 20.12 13.33 11.76
C SER A 632 21.49 13.50 12.41
N ASN A 633 22.59 13.71 11.67
CA ASN A 633 23.89 14.00 12.28
C ASN A 633 23.72 15.12 13.33
N ASP A 634 24.08 14.82 14.59
CA ASP A 634 23.61 15.56 15.78
C ASP A 634 23.86 17.08 15.74
N LYS A 635 24.80 17.53 14.89
CA LYS A 635 25.09 18.96 14.71
C LYS A 635 24.01 19.73 13.94
N ASN A 636 23.13 19.08 13.17
CA ASN A 636 22.15 19.77 12.30
C ASN A 636 20.71 19.79 12.84
N LYS A 637 20.42 18.96 13.85
CA LYS A 637 19.14 18.91 14.56
C LYS A 637 19.34 19.19 16.04
N ALA A 638 18.31 19.69 16.72
CA ALA A 638 18.23 19.59 18.17
C ALA A 638 16.76 19.43 18.57
N LEU A 639 16.48 18.58 19.55
CA LEU A 639 15.11 18.22 19.94
C LEU A 639 14.24 17.82 18.73
N GLY A 640 14.82 17.06 17.78
CA GLY A 640 14.12 16.58 16.57
C GLY A 640 13.85 17.63 15.49
N VAL A 641 14.23 18.90 15.68
CA VAL A 641 13.96 20.00 14.75
C VAL A 641 15.26 20.51 14.11
N ALA A 642 15.25 20.91 12.85
CA ALA A 642 16.44 21.46 12.18
C ALA A 642 16.90 22.78 12.81
N LYS A 643 18.21 23.05 12.85
CA LYS A 643 18.76 24.33 13.34
C LYS A 643 18.42 25.49 12.39
N LYS A 644 18.33 26.71 12.93
CA LYS A 644 17.96 27.94 12.18
C LYS A 644 18.82 28.17 10.93
N MET A 645 20.13 27.96 11.01
CA MET A 645 21.03 28.12 9.85
C MET A 645 20.66 27.20 8.69
N VAL A 646 20.35 25.93 9.00
CA VAL A 646 19.95 24.92 8.00
C VAL A 646 18.60 25.29 7.40
N VAL A 647 17.64 25.68 8.24
CA VAL A 647 16.31 26.13 7.79
C VAL A 647 16.42 27.34 6.86
N ASN A 648 17.25 28.32 7.19
CA ASN A 648 17.48 29.50 6.37
C ASN A 648 18.13 29.15 5.02
N ARG A 649 19.10 28.22 5.02
CA ARG A 649 19.71 27.71 3.79
C ARG A 649 18.67 27.04 2.89
N ILE A 650 17.85 26.14 3.43
CA ILE A 650 16.75 25.48 2.72
C ILE A 650 15.80 26.50 2.10
N LYS A 651 15.36 27.51 2.87
CA LYS A 651 14.50 28.59 2.37
C LYS A 651 15.13 29.30 1.18
N LYS A 652 16.40 29.72 1.30
CA LYS A 652 17.13 30.43 0.25
C LYS A 652 17.30 29.59 -1.02
N ASP A 653 17.73 28.34 -0.88
CA ASP A 653 17.99 27.44 -2.01
C ASP A 653 16.71 27.10 -2.77
N MET A 654 15.63 26.81 -2.04
CA MET A 654 14.34 26.48 -2.65
C MET A 654 13.75 27.68 -3.38
N VAL A 655 13.79 28.88 -2.79
CA VAL A 655 13.33 30.12 -3.45
C VAL A 655 14.14 30.43 -4.71
N SER A 656 15.47 30.24 -4.66
CA SER A 656 16.32 30.43 -5.85
C SER A 656 15.92 29.48 -7.00
N ARG A 657 15.74 28.19 -6.69
CA ARG A 657 15.28 27.19 -7.68
C ARG A 657 13.89 27.52 -8.23
N TRP A 658 12.95 27.91 -7.36
CA TRP A 658 11.59 28.27 -7.79
C TRP A 658 11.57 29.53 -8.64
N LYS A 659 12.39 30.55 -8.32
CA LYS A 659 12.55 31.73 -9.18
C LYS A 659 12.97 31.31 -10.58
N MET A 660 13.97 30.45 -10.72
CA MET A 660 14.43 29.98 -12.04
C MET A 660 13.37 29.17 -12.78
N GLN A 661 12.76 28.18 -12.12
CA GLN A 661 11.76 27.29 -12.73
C GLN A 661 10.48 28.04 -13.13
N ARG A 662 10.03 29.01 -12.32
CA ARG A 662 8.74 29.67 -12.51
C ARG A 662 8.84 30.96 -13.32
N LYS A 663 10.03 31.55 -13.49
CA LYS A 663 10.23 32.87 -14.17
C LYS A 663 9.50 32.97 -15.50
N ARG A 664 9.73 32.00 -16.41
CA ARG A 664 9.15 32.02 -17.76
C ARG A 664 7.63 31.95 -17.73
N ASN A 665 7.06 31.03 -16.96
CA ASN A 665 5.60 30.84 -16.90
C ASN A 665 4.91 32.04 -16.23
N LEU A 666 5.48 32.57 -15.15
CA LEU A 666 4.95 33.74 -14.46
C LEU A 666 5.04 35.01 -15.33
N GLU A 667 6.14 35.19 -16.06
CA GLU A 667 6.30 36.32 -17.00
C GLU A 667 5.33 36.24 -18.17
N ARG A 668 5.16 35.04 -18.75
CA ARG A 668 4.15 34.81 -19.79
C ARG A 668 2.75 35.20 -19.30
N ASN A 669 2.35 34.70 -18.14
CA ASN A 669 1.03 34.97 -17.57
C ASN A 669 0.84 36.45 -17.21
N TYR A 670 1.89 37.08 -16.68
CA TYR A 670 1.88 38.51 -16.36
C TYR A 670 1.66 39.37 -17.61
N VAL A 671 2.41 39.13 -18.68
CA VAL A 671 2.29 39.89 -19.93
C VAL A 671 0.94 39.64 -20.60
N MET A 672 0.48 38.38 -20.65
CA MET A 672 -0.83 38.03 -21.20
C MET A 672 -1.98 38.79 -20.51
N LYS A 673 -1.88 39.02 -19.19
CA LYS A 673 -2.91 39.72 -18.40
C LYS A 673 -2.80 41.25 -18.50
N ASN A 674 -1.59 41.80 -18.50
CA ASN A 674 -1.35 43.23 -18.26
C ASN A 674 -0.91 44.03 -19.49
N VAL A 675 -0.65 43.40 -20.64
CA VAL A 675 -0.26 44.14 -21.85
C VAL A 675 -1.41 45.02 -22.35
N ASN A 676 -1.09 46.25 -22.74
CA ASN A 676 -2.06 47.20 -23.28
C ASN A 676 -2.67 46.68 -24.60
N VAL A 677 -3.99 46.56 -24.63
CA VAL A 677 -4.80 46.10 -25.77
C VAL A 677 -5.59 47.24 -26.45
N THR A 678 -5.45 48.47 -25.98
CA THR A 678 -6.12 49.65 -26.55
C THR A 678 -5.64 49.86 -28.00
N GLY A 679 -6.58 50.07 -28.91
CA GLY A 679 -6.32 50.17 -30.36
C GLY A 679 -6.06 48.82 -31.06
N VAL A 680 -6.24 47.69 -30.38
CA VAL A 680 -6.22 46.36 -31.01
C VAL A 680 -7.67 45.87 -31.21
N PRO A 681 -8.06 45.46 -32.43
CA PRO A 681 -9.38 44.89 -32.69
C PRO A 681 -9.72 43.72 -31.75
N ASN A 682 -10.99 43.63 -31.33
CA ASN A 682 -11.43 42.67 -30.30
C ASN A 682 -11.04 41.22 -30.61
N ASN A 683 -11.25 40.79 -31.87
CA ASN A 683 -10.89 39.45 -32.37
C ASN A 683 -9.36 39.18 -32.39
N MET A 684 -8.53 40.21 -32.28
CA MET A 684 -7.07 40.11 -32.34
C MET A 684 -6.38 40.34 -30.99
N LYS A 685 -7.11 40.72 -29.94
CA LYS A 685 -6.54 40.98 -28.60
C LYS A 685 -5.78 39.79 -28.03
N ASN A 686 -6.28 38.57 -28.22
CA ASN A 686 -5.61 37.35 -27.73
C ASN A 686 -4.34 37.02 -28.54
N LYS A 687 -4.37 37.20 -29.86
CA LYS A 687 -3.18 37.02 -30.72
C LYS A 687 -2.09 38.02 -30.36
N TRP A 688 -2.46 39.27 -30.09
CA TRP A 688 -1.55 40.31 -29.62
C TRP A 688 -0.92 39.95 -28.26
N ARG A 689 -1.73 39.54 -27.28
CA ARG A 689 -1.23 39.10 -25.97
C ARG A 689 -0.20 37.98 -26.10
N GLN A 690 -0.47 36.99 -26.95
CA GLN A 690 0.46 35.88 -27.20
C GLN A 690 1.76 36.35 -27.86
N ALA A 691 1.68 37.21 -28.87
CA ALA A 691 2.86 37.76 -29.54
C ALA A 691 3.73 38.59 -28.58
N ALA A 692 3.11 39.44 -27.75
CA ALA A 692 3.79 40.23 -26.73
C ALA A 692 4.47 39.35 -25.67
N ALA A 693 3.78 38.30 -25.21
CA ALA A 693 4.34 37.36 -24.24
C ALA A 693 5.50 36.55 -24.84
N ASN A 694 5.37 36.08 -26.09
CA ASN A 694 6.46 35.37 -26.79
C ASN A 694 7.70 36.24 -26.96
N GLU A 695 7.53 37.52 -27.32
CA GLU A 695 8.66 38.43 -27.44
C GLU A 695 9.33 38.72 -26.08
N ALA A 696 8.54 38.91 -25.03
CA ALA A 696 9.07 39.08 -23.68
C ALA A 696 9.93 37.88 -23.23
N LEU A 697 9.47 36.67 -23.56
CA LEU A 697 10.23 35.44 -23.31
C LEU A 697 11.48 35.33 -24.20
N ARG A 698 11.39 35.68 -25.48
CA ARG A 698 12.51 35.64 -26.44
C ARG A 698 13.66 36.53 -26.00
N ARG A 699 13.36 37.75 -25.51
CA ARG A 699 14.38 38.69 -25.04
C ARG A 699 14.98 38.33 -23.67
N ASN A 700 14.37 37.38 -22.97
CA ASN A 700 14.74 36.95 -21.61
C ASN A 700 14.90 38.13 -20.61
N LYS A 701 14.20 39.24 -20.87
CA LYS A 701 14.25 40.50 -20.11
C LYS A 701 12.84 41.03 -19.88
N ILE A 702 12.69 41.81 -18.82
CA ILE A 702 11.47 42.55 -18.50
C ILE A 702 11.34 43.70 -19.51
N LEU A 703 10.26 43.75 -20.30
CA LEU A 703 10.00 44.84 -21.22
C LEU A 703 9.25 45.98 -20.53
N THR A 704 9.57 47.22 -20.92
CA THR A 704 8.85 48.42 -20.46
C THR A 704 7.58 48.67 -21.27
N ALA A 705 6.66 49.48 -20.75
CA ALA A 705 5.44 49.85 -21.47
C ALA A 705 5.72 50.49 -22.83
N LYS A 706 6.76 51.34 -22.93
CA LYS A 706 7.21 51.97 -24.18
C LYS A 706 7.69 50.93 -25.21
N GLN A 707 8.42 49.90 -24.75
CA GLN A 707 8.86 48.80 -25.62
C GLN A 707 7.68 47.97 -26.12
N PHE A 708 6.68 47.69 -25.26
CA PHE A 708 5.45 47.02 -25.69
C PHE A 708 4.63 47.88 -26.67
N ALA A 709 4.57 49.20 -26.50
CA ALA A 709 3.90 50.09 -27.43
C ALA A 709 4.57 50.09 -28.82
N GLY A 710 5.90 50.14 -28.87
CA GLY A 710 6.66 50.00 -30.12
C GLY A 710 6.45 48.63 -30.78
N LEU A 711 6.44 47.56 -29.97
CA LEU A 711 6.12 46.21 -30.45
C LEU A 711 4.71 46.14 -31.05
N LYS A 712 3.73 46.76 -30.39
CA LYS A 712 2.33 46.79 -30.84
C LYS A 712 2.18 47.44 -32.19
N LYS A 713 2.83 48.60 -32.40
CA LYS A 713 2.83 49.31 -33.68
C LYS A 713 3.41 48.45 -34.80
N LYS A 714 4.56 47.81 -34.56
CA LYS A 714 5.20 46.90 -35.53
C LYS A 714 4.33 45.68 -35.83
N TRP A 715 3.74 45.07 -34.80
CA TRP A 715 2.87 43.90 -34.93
C TRP A 715 1.60 44.22 -35.72
N LEU A 716 0.93 45.35 -35.42
CA LEU A 716 -0.25 45.80 -36.16
C LEU A 716 0.08 46.11 -37.64
N LYS A 717 1.23 46.73 -37.93
CA LYS A 717 1.69 46.96 -39.31
C LYS A 717 1.89 45.63 -40.05
N GLY A 718 2.53 44.65 -39.40
CA GLY A 718 2.72 43.30 -39.96
C GLY A 718 1.39 42.58 -40.23
N MET A 719 0.43 42.65 -39.30
CA MET A 719 -0.89 42.03 -39.48
C MET A 719 -1.69 42.69 -40.62
N LYS A 720 -1.63 44.02 -40.76
CA LYS A 720 -2.27 44.74 -41.89
C LYS A 720 -1.71 44.28 -43.24
N ASN A 721 -0.39 44.10 -43.34
CA ASN A 721 0.25 43.62 -44.57
C ASN A 721 -0.16 42.18 -44.93
N ILE A 722 -0.33 41.30 -43.93
CA ILE A 722 -0.80 39.92 -44.14
C ILE A 722 -2.26 39.91 -44.64
N ILE A 723 -3.12 40.75 -44.08
CA ILE A 723 -4.52 40.88 -44.53
C ILE A 723 -4.59 41.48 -45.94
N GLY A 724 -3.78 42.50 -46.23
CA GLY A 724 -3.70 43.12 -47.56
C GLY A 724 -3.23 42.15 -48.65
N ASN A 725 -2.18 41.36 -48.40
CA ASN A 725 -1.69 40.36 -49.35
C ASN A 725 -2.61 39.13 -49.50
N GLY A 726 -3.39 38.80 -48.46
CA GLY A 726 -4.44 37.78 -48.55
C GLY A 726 -5.60 38.21 -49.46
N ASN A 727 -5.92 39.50 -49.49
CA ASN A 727 -6.94 40.08 -50.38
C ASN A 727 -6.42 40.28 -51.82
N ALA A 728 -5.13 40.59 -52.02
CA ALA A 728 -4.53 40.67 -53.35
C ALA A 728 -4.64 39.35 -54.15
N ARG A 729 -4.60 38.19 -53.47
CA ARG A 729 -4.81 36.88 -54.11
C ARG A 729 -6.27 36.56 -54.46
N ARG A 730 -7.25 37.30 -53.93
CA ARG A 730 -8.68 37.13 -54.29
C ARG A 730 -9.11 37.97 -55.49
N ASN A 731 -8.34 39.00 -55.86
CA ASN A 731 -8.69 39.94 -56.94
C ASN A 731 -8.10 39.59 -58.32
N ILE A 732 -7.41 38.45 -58.48
CA ILE A 732 -6.88 37.97 -59.78
C ILE A 732 -7.93 37.11 -60.52
N GLY A 733 -9.23 37.39 -60.34
CA GLY A 733 -10.32 36.59 -60.90
C GLY A 733 -11.45 37.39 -61.55
N ALA A 734 -11.26 38.69 -61.81
CA ALA A 734 -12.32 39.56 -62.34
C ALA A 734 -11.88 40.41 -63.53
N ALA A 735 -11.09 39.83 -64.45
CA ALA A 735 -10.96 40.38 -65.80
C ALA A 735 -12.01 39.70 -66.69
N ARG A 736 -13.07 40.46 -67.00
CA ARG A 736 -14.17 40.07 -67.91
C ARG A 736 -13.60 39.89 -69.32
N ALA A 737 -13.74 38.71 -69.90
CA ALA A 737 -13.57 38.49 -71.33
C ALA A 737 -14.74 39.17 -72.08
N ARG A 738 -14.42 40.12 -72.96
CA ARG A 738 -15.32 40.54 -74.04
C ARG A 738 -15.26 39.45 -75.12
N ILE A 739 -16.42 38.92 -75.46
CA ILE A 739 -16.65 38.10 -76.64
C ILE A 739 -16.96 39.10 -77.76
N GLU A 740 -16.10 39.16 -78.77
CA GLU A 740 -16.48 39.70 -80.09
C GLU A 740 -16.57 38.50 -81.04
N THR A 741 -17.73 38.37 -81.66
CA THR A 741 -18.06 37.43 -82.72
C THR A 741 -17.73 38.04 -84.07
N LEU A 742 -17.28 37.15 -84.96
CA LEU A 742 -16.87 37.29 -86.37
C LEU A 742 -15.48 37.87 -86.61
#